data_AF-A0AA35Z281-F1
#
_entry.id   AF-A0AA35Z281-F1
#
_cell.length_a   1.000
_cell.length_b   1.000
_cell.length_c   1.000
_cell.angle_alpha   90.00
_cell.angle_beta   90.00
_cell.angle_gamma   90.00
#
_symmetry.space_group_name_H-M   'P 1'
#
loop_
_entity.id
_entity.type
_entity.pdbx_description
1 polymer ?
#
loop_
_entity_poly.entity_id
_entity_poly.type
_entity_poly.pdbx_seq_one_letter_code
_entity_poly.pdbx_strand_id
1 'polypeptide(L)'
;MPILKGFEHLRMKLDAIKKATNEFAIDNHIGGGGFGPVFKGELISDEKTTKTVAVKCLNRKFGQGDPEFLKEIIMLSAYKHENIISLLGYCEEKDEKILVYEYASKKSLDKHLTSHELTWVKRLKICIGAARGVAYIHNPAGGHQRLLHRDIKSSNILIDENWNAKIADFGLAKIAPANQQNSFIITNNNNVVGTVGYTDPQYMERGILTKESDIYSFGVVLFEVLCGRVCIININDTSTPFLTHIVRYHHRRKKLKELVCRNIKDEIHPSSYKIFSEIAYQCLHGEYDLRPSIEQIVRELETSLEYQSVADTNSSLVKEFGHLRIGLDIIKHATNNFGDDHFIAEGGSAGNLYRGEFKHSKGQVMCAVKRLDCTIADTDLLFWREIMLLTSYKHQNIVSLRGFCDESKEKIIVYDYAIHQRLDVLLLDPKFTWIQRLKACLGAACGLEYLHDHKGTHHGHIRSANILLDRNWNAYITDIGLSRYGKDNEDHRILFFDEEVPLGYFDPIYKDTVLLTKESDVYSLGVVLFEALCSRPCIDNSYEDARRSLPILIKKNYLEQKLDSVVDDNLRQQIGQSCFDTFVGLAYQCLESNKSRRPTTNLVVSTLKTALEYQEVFEAKANRLLDFEEICPPGGSDLVILYTTSVKGIRKTSKDCSRVHSLLKSLKVLYQERDVAMYSDFRDELQKLGKLTALPRLFIKGRYIGGADDIFLLHEQGKFQPLVRDILNISEGPCKRCSGARSVVCRKCNGSNILKSVEGGRTRCTECNKNGLIKCPICF
;
A
#
# COMPACT_ATOMS: atom_id res chain seq x y z
N MET A 1 -41.10 -37.21 -1.47
CA MET A 1 -41.12 -36.44 -2.74
C MET A 1 -39.82 -36.67 -3.53
N PRO A 2 -39.79 -36.60 -4.87
CA PRO A 2 -38.58 -36.85 -5.68
C PRO A 2 -37.38 -35.95 -5.34
N ILE A 3 -37.64 -34.70 -4.92
CA ILE A 3 -36.63 -33.68 -4.59
C ILE A 3 -35.81 -34.05 -3.34
N LEU A 4 -36.41 -34.75 -2.37
CA LEU A 4 -35.72 -35.15 -1.13
C LEU A 4 -34.70 -36.28 -1.34
N LYS A 5 -34.75 -37.00 -2.48
CA LYS A 5 -33.79 -38.08 -2.79
C LYS A 5 -32.34 -37.58 -2.80
N GLY A 6 -32.09 -36.32 -3.16
CA GLY A 6 -30.76 -35.70 -3.12
C GLY A 6 -30.22 -35.45 -1.71
N PHE A 7 -31.09 -35.51 -0.69
CA PHE A 7 -30.78 -35.17 0.70
C PHE A 7 -30.97 -36.36 1.66
N GLU A 8 -31.09 -37.60 1.17
CA GLU A 8 -31.28 -38.79 2.03
C GLU A 8 -30.16 -38.97 3.05
N HIS A 9 -28.94 -38.49 2.77
CA HIS A 9 -27.82 -38.50 3.71
C HIS A 9 -28.06 -37.64 4.97
N LEU A 10 -29.03 -36.73 4.95
CA LEU A 10 -29.45 -35.91 6.10
C LEU A 10 -30.69 -36.46 6.81
N ARG A 11 -31.27 -37.57 6.31
CA ARG A 11 -32.50 -38.12 6.86
C ARG A 11 -32.23 -38.83 8.18
N MET A 12 -33.04 -38.51 9.18
CA MET A 12 -32.99 -39.07 10.52
C MET A 12 -34.27 -39.85 10.83
N LYS A 13 -34.12 -40.95 11.56
CA LYS A 13 -35.26 -41.74 12.03
C LYS A 13 -35.98 -41.03 13.17
N LEU A 14 -37.31 -41.05 13.17
CA LEU A 14 -38.12 -40.42 14.20
C LEU A 14 -37.80 -40.97 15.59
N ASP A 15 -37.57 -42.28 15.71
CA ASP A 15 -37.22 -42.92 16.98
C ASP A 15 -35.88 -42.41 17.55
N ALA A 16 -34.93 -42.01 16.70
CA ALA A 16 -33.68 -41.41 17.15
C ALA A 16 -33.89 -39.99 17.69
N ILE A 17 -34.72 -39.19 17.00
CA ILE A 17 -35.06 -37.83 17.44
C ILE A 17 -35.83 -37.87 18.76
N LYS A 18 -36.81 -38.78 18.90
CA LYS A 18 -37.56 -38.98 20.15
C LYS A 18 -36.65 -39.34 21.31
N LYS A 19 -35.70 -40.25 21.12
CA LYS A 19 -34.71 -40.57 22.15
C LYS A 19 -33.87 -39.35 22.52
N ALA A 20 -33.42 -38.58 21.53
CA ALA A 20 -32.60 -37.38 21.75
C ALA A 20 -33.34 -36.27 22.51
N THR A 21 -34.65 -36.14 22.32
CA THR A 21 -35.48 -35.12 22.98
C THR A 21 -36.21 -35.63 24.24
N ASN A 22 -35.95 -36.87 24.66
CA ASN A 22 -36.68 -37.54 25.74
C ASN A 22 -38.21 -37.53 25.51
N GLU A 23 -38.65 -38.07 24.37
CA GLU A 23 -40.05 -38.07 23.91
C GLU A 23 -40.67 -36.66 23.86
N PHE A 24 -39.89 -35.67 23.39
CA PHE A 24 -40.30 -34.26 23.35
C PHE A 24 -40.75 -33.72 24.71
N ALA A 25 -40.00 -34.09 25.76
CA ALA A 25 -40.28 -33.67 27.14
C ALA A 25 -40.44 -32.15 27.25
N ILE A 26 -41.36 -31.72 28.12
CA ILE A 26 -41.63 -30.29 28.36
C ILE A 26 -40.38 -29.53 28.84
N ASP A 27 -39.52 -30.18 29.62
CA ASP A 27 -38.26 -29.59 30.10
C ASP A 27 -37.26 -29.31 28.96
N ASN A 28 -37.42 -30.01 27.83
CA ASN A 28 -36.64 -29.79 26.63
C ASN A 28 -37.27 -28.75 25.70
N HIS A 29 -38.45 -28.21 25.99
CA HIS A 29 -39.07 -27.18 25.15
C HIS A 29 -38.33 -25.84 25.29
N ILE A 30 -37.72 -25.37 24.20
CA ILE A 30 -36.88 -24.16 24.19
C ILE A 30 -37.53 -22.96 23.51
N GLY A 31 -38.65 -23.16 22.80
CA GLY A 31 -39.41 -22.09 22.17
C GLY A 31 -40.43 -22.63 21.16
N GLY A 32 -41.24 -21.75 20.59
CA GLY A 32 -42.20 -22.11 19.56
C GLY A 32 -42.96 -20.88 19.06
N GLY A 33 -43.39 -20.93 17.80
CA GLY A 33 -44.12 -19.84 17.13
C GLY A 33 -45.08 -20.37 16.07
N GLY A 34 -45.39 -19.56 15.06
CA GLY A 34 -46.29 -19.95 13.95
C GLY A 34 -45.86 -21.21 13.19
N PHE A 35 -44.57 -21.57 13.28
CA PHE A 35 -43.98 -22.74 12.62
C PHE A 35 -43.93 -24.00 13.50
N GLY A 36 -44.42 -23.95 14.74
CA GLY A 36 -44.46 -25.09 15.68
C GLY A 36 -43.43 -25.04 16.80
N PRO A 37 -43.44 -26.04 17.71
CA PRO A 37 -42.57 -26.09 18.88
C PRO A 37 -41.15 -26.53 18.53
N VAL A 38 -40.19 -26.05 19.32
CA VAL A 38 -38.75 -26.35 19.20
C VAL A 38 -38.26 -26.94 20.52
N PHE A 39 -37.57 -28.06 20.43
CA PHE A 39 -37.02 -28.80 21.58
C PHE A 39 -35.50 -28.85 21.53
N LYS A 40 -34.85 -28.82 22.70
CA LYS A 40 -33.46 -29.21 22.85
C LYS A 40 -33.37 -30.74 22.80
N GLY A 41 -32.33 -31.27 22.16
CA GLY A 41 -32.03 -32.69 22.21
C GLY A 41 -30.53 -32.95 22.24
N GLU A 42 -30.17 -34.18 22.58
CA GLU A 42 -28.79 -34.66 22.57
C GLU A 42 -28.68 -35.83 21.60
N LEU A 43 -28.03 -35.61 20.45
CA LEU A 43 -27.77 -36.65 19.47
C LEU A 43 -26.47 -37.36 19.78
N ILE A 44 -26.48 -38.69 19.76
CA ILE A 44 -25.28 -39.51 19.88
C ILE A 44 -24.80 -39.83 18.46
N SER A 45 -23.59 -39.42 18.12
CA SER A 45 -22.96 -39.77 16.84
C SER A 45 -22.41 -41.20 16.85
N ASP A 46 -22.08 -41.73 15.67
CA ASP A 46 -21.44 -43.04 15.52
C ASP A 46 -20.07 -43.12 16.25
N GLU A 47 -19.42 -41.98 16.47
CA GLU A 47 -18.16 -41.84 17.22
C GLU A 47 -18.39 -41.73 18.75
N LYS A 48 -19.62 -41.94 19.23
CA LYS A 48 -20.04 -41.78 20.64
C LYS A 48 -19.87 -40.36 21.20
N THR A 49 -19.68 -39.37 20.34
CA THR A 49 -19.72 -37.96 20.75
C THR A 49 -21.17 -37.50 20.85
N THR A 50 -21.50 -36.81 21.93
CA THR A 50 -22.85 -36.25 22.14
C THR A 50 -22.88 -34.84 21.56
N LYS A 51 -23.87 -34.55 20.71
CA LYS A 51 -24.07 -33.24 20.08
C LYS A 51 -25.43 -32.68 20.48
N THR A 52 -25.42 -31.52 21.12
CA THR A 52 -26.64 -30.78 21.44
C THR A 52 -27.25 -30.18 20.18
N VAL A 53 -28.57 -30.35 20.02
CA VAL A 53 -29.32 -29.92 18.83
C VAL A 53 -30.61 -29.18 19.19
N ALA A 54 -31.10 -28.40 18.23
CA ALA A 54 -32.45 -27.84 18.25
C ALA A 54 -33.35 -28.60 17.27
N VAL A 55 -34.49 -29.09 17.75
CA VAL A 55 -35.44 -29.94 17.03
C VAL A 55 -36.74 -29.17 16.83
N LYS A 56 -36.95 -28.60 15.63
CA LYS A 56 -38.15 -27.85 15.24
C LYS A 56 -39.18 -28.82 14.65
N CYS A 57 -40.30 -28.96 15.32
CA CYS A 57 -41.43 -29.79 14.86
C CYS A 57 -42.42 -28.89 14.13
N LEU A 58 -42.67 -29.14 12.84
CA LEU A 58 -43.53 -28.27 12.04
C LEU A 58 -45.01 -28.53 12.32
N ASN A 59 -45.77 -27.46 12.55
CA ASN A 59 -47.21 -27.55 12.86
C ASN A 59 -48.05 -27.74 11.58
N ARG A 60 -48.76 -28.87 11.46
CA ARG A 60 -49.61 -29.20 10.30
C ARG A 60 -51.02 -28.60 10.34
N LYS A 61 -51.46 -27.97 11.44
CA LYS A 61 -52.87 -27.60 11.67
C LYS A 61 -53.50 -26.65 10.63
N PHE A 62 -52.72 -26.05 9.73
CA PHE A 62 -53.21 -25.11 8.71
C PHE A 62 -52.78 -25.43 7.26
N GLY A 63 -52.19 -26.59 6.98
CA GLY A 63 -51.78 -26.99 5.61
C GLY A 63 -50.66 -26.15 4.96
N GLN A 64 -50.17 -25.12 5.66
CA GLN A 64 -48.94 -24.36 5.35
C GLN A 64 -47.77 -25.01 6.11
N GLY A 65 -46.63 -25.22 5.46
CA GLY A 65 -45.46 -25.84 6.08
C GLY A 65 -44.70 -26.81 5.16
N ASP A 66 -45.37 -27.40 4.17
CA ASP A 66 -44.75 -28.33 3.22
C ASP A 66 -43.74 -27.65 2.28
N PRO A 67 -44.09 -26.53 1.62
CA PRO A 67 -43.12 -25.74 0.85
C PRO A 67 -42.00 -25.16 1.71
N GLU A 68 -42.31 -24.68 2.91
CA GLU A 68 -41.36 -24.09 3.85
C GLU A 68 -40.34 -25.13 4.32
N PHE A 69 -40.80 -26.33 4.70
CA PHE A 69 -39.96 -27.47 5.08
C PHE A 69 -38.95 -27.83 3.98
N LEU A 70 -39.43 -27.98 2.74
CA LEU A 70 -38.59 -28.33 1.61
C LEU A 70 -37.59 -27.21 1.30
N LYS A 71 -38.03 -25.95 1.34
CA LYS A 71 -37.13 -24.80 1.14
C LYS A 71 -36.04 -24.76 2.19
N GLU A 72 -36.36 -24.92 3.47
CA GLU A 72 -35.35 -24.94 4.52
C GLU A 72 -34.31 -26.04 4.29
N ILE A 73 -34.72 -27.26 3.94
CA ILE A 73 -33.79 -28.35 3.61
C ILE A 73 -32.90 -27.98 2.43
N ILE A 74 -33.48 -27.49 1.33
CA ILE A 74 -32.74 -27.16 0.12
C ILE A 74 -31.75 -26.01 0.38
N MET A 75 -32.20 -24.93 1.00
CA MET A 75 -31.39 -23.74 1.22
C MET A 75 -30.28 -24.01 2.25
N LEU A 76 -30.58 -24.58 3.41
CA LEU A 76 -29.55 -24.80 4.43
C LEU A 76 -28.58 -25.94 4.09
N SER A 77 -28.93 -26.83 3.16
CA SER A 77 -27.98 -27.81 2.62
C SER A 77 -27.00 -27.18 1.63
N ALA A 78 -27.44 -26.18 0.85
CA ALA A 78 -26.65 -25.55 -0.20
C ALA A 78 -25.83 -24.33 0.28
N TYR A 79 -26.38 -23.54 1.21
CA TYR A 79 -25.80 -22.28 1.66
C TYR A 79 -25.20 -22.46 3.06
N LYS A 80 -23.86 -22.52 3.15
CA LYS A 80 -23.13 -22.77 4.39
C LYS A 80 -22.21 -21.60 4.72
N HIS A 81 -22.43 -20.99 5.89
CA HIS A 81 -21.67 -19.86 6.38
C HIS A 81 -21.67 -19.84 7.91
N GLU A 82 -20.63 -19.30 8.56
CA GLU A 82 -20.54 -19.25 10.03
C GLU A 82 -21.72 -18.51 10.68
N ASN A 83 -22.23 -17.47 10.00
CA ASN A 83 -23.38 -16.66 10.41
C ASN A 83 -24.73 -17.14 9.87
N ILE A 84 -24.85 -18.39 9.41
CA ILE A 84 -26.10 -19.03 9.03
C ILE A 84 -26.28 -20.28 9.90
N ILE A 85 -27.50 -20.53 10.38
CA ILE A 85 -27.79 -21.72 11.18
C ILE A 85 -27.59 -23.00 10.37
N SER A 86 -26.85 -23.96 10.91
CA SER A 86 -26.58 -25.21 10.22
C SER A 86 -27.72 -26.21 10.41
N LEU A 87 -28.25 -26.73 9.30
CA LEU A 87 -29.13 -27.91 9.30
C LEU A 87 -28.27 -29.18 9.45
N LEU A 88 -28.55 -29.97 10.47
CA LEU A 88 -27.87 -31.23 10.76
C LEU A 88 -28.62 -32.44 10.20
N GLY A 89 -29.94 -32.33 10.11
CA GLY A 89 -30.78 -33.39 9.56
C GLY A 89 -32.25 -33.02 9.50
N TYR A 90 -33.05 -33.90 8.92
CA TYR A 90 -34.51 -33.80 8.91
C TYR A 90 -35.16 -35.16 9.11
N CYS A 91 -36.42 -35.16 9.53
CA CYS A 91 -37.26 -36.36 9.58
C CYS A 91 -38.57 -36.11 8.85
N GLU A 92 -38.94 -37.07 8.01
CA GLU A 92 -40.26 -37.20 7.38
C GLU A 92 -40.71 -38.66 7.56
N GLU A 93 -41.39 -38.94 8.68
CA GLU A 93 -41.87 -40.27 9.08
C GLU A 93 -43.18 -40.15 9.86
N LYS A 94 -44.12 -41.08 9.67
CA LYS A 94 -45.38 -41.17 10.46
C LYS A 94 -46.12 -39.83 10.57
N ASP A 95 -46.16 -39.07 9.47
CA ASP A 95 -46.75 -37.72 9.42
C ASP A 95 -46.05 -36.62 10.25
N GLU A 96 -44.86 -36.89 10.78
CA GLU A 96 -44.02 -35.87 11.42
C GLU A 96 -43.04 -35.25 10.41
N LYS A 97 -42.95 -33.91 10.42
CA LYS A 97 -41.94 -33.15 9.67
C LYS A 97 -41.10 -32.36 10.66
N ILE A 98 -39.84 -32.78 10.79
CA ILE A 98 -38.95 -32.27 11.82
C ILE A 98 -37.65 -31.80 11.17
N LEU A 99 -37.18 -30.63 11.58
CA LEU A 99 -35.87 -30.09 11.20
C LEU A 99 -34.97 -30.09 12.43
N VAL A 100 -33.74 -30.57 12.25
CA VAL A 100 -32.74 -30.69 13.31
C VAL A 100 -31.56 -29.78 12.98
N TYR A 101 -31.32 -28.78 13.82
CA TYR A 101 -30.27 -27.78 13.64
C TYR A 101 -29.18 -27.89 14.70
N GLU A 102 -28.05 -27.23 14.45
CA GLU A 102 -27.12 -26.88 15.52
C GLU A 102 -27.83 -26.06 16.62
N TYR A 103 -27.39 -26.22 17.86
CA TYR A 103 -28.02 -25.53 18.99
C TYR A 103 -27.37 -24.17 19.27
N ALA A 104 -28.10 -23.09 19.00
CA ALA A 104 -27.72 -21.73 19.38
C ALA A 104 -28.13 -21.45 20.84
N SER A 105 -27.19 -21.66 21.77
CA SER A 105 -27.48 -21.74 23.22
C SER A 105 -27.99 -20.45 23.86
N LYS A 106 -27.74 -19.28 23.26
CA LYS A 106 -28.21 -17.99 23.77
C LYS A 106 -29.56 -17.57 23.19
N LYS A 107 -30.30 -18.41 22.46
CA LYS A 107 -31.63 -18.05 21.89
C LYS A 107 -31.53 -16.89 20.89
N SER A 108 -32.65 -16.28 20.54
CA SER A 108 -32.77 -15.22 19.54
C SER A 108 -32.45 -13.82 20.08
N LEU A 109 -31.97 -12.93 19.20
CA LEU A 109 -31.52 -11.57 19.51
C LEU A 109 -32.62 -10.71 20.15
N ASP A 110 -33.88 -10.89 19.76
CA ASP A 110 -35.03 -10.17 20.34
C ASP A 110 -35.13 -10.35 21.86
N LYS A 111 -34.66 -11.48 22.41
CA LYS A 111 -34.65 -11.77 23.85
C LYS A 111 -33.57 -11.02 24.62
N HIS A 112 -32.58 -10.44 23.93
CA HIS A 112 -31.43 -9.78 24.54
C HIS A 112 -31.43 -8.26 24.40
N LEU A 113 -32.35 -7.67 23.62
CA LEU A 113 -32.32 -6.25 23.28
C LEU A 113 -32.30 -5.32 24.52
N THR A 114 -32.88 -5.73 25.64
CA THR A 114 -32.91 -5.02 26.92
C THR A 114 -31.92 -5.58 27.96
N SER A 115 -31.15 -6.61 27.64
CA SER A 115 -30.18 -7.22 28.57
C SER A 115 -28.98 -6.31 28.81
N HIS A 116 -28.51 -6.26 30.06
CA HIS A 116 -27.24 -5.61 30.42
C HIS A 116 -26.02 -6.41 29.95
N GLU A 117 -26.17 -7.70 29.66
CA GLU A 117 -25.08 -8.52 29.11
C GLU A 117 -24.74 -8.14 27.66
N LEU A 118 -25.67 -7.47 26.98
CA LEU A 118 -25.56 -7.06 25.59
C LEU A 118 -25.03 -5.61 25.50
N THR A 119 -23.72 -5.48 25.73
CA THR A 119 -22.95 -4.24 25.59
C THR A 119 -22.98 -3.72 24.15
N TRP A 120 -22.69 -2.44 23.93
CA TRP A 120 -22.62 -1.83 22.60
C TRP A 120 -21.62 -2.54 21.68
N VAL A 121 -20.45 -2.91 22.18
CA VAL A 121 -19.47 -3.70 21.41
C VAL A 121 -20.05 -5.05 20.96
N LYS A 122 -20.77 -5.76 21.84
CA LYS A 122 -21.43 -7.03 21.48
C LYS A 122 -22.55 -6.81 20.45
N ARG A 123 -23.34 -5.74 20.60
CA ARG A 123 -24.38 -5.34 19.62
C ARG A 123 -23.79 -5.15 18.24
N LEU A 124 -22.68 -4.41 18.13
CA LEU A 124 -21.98 -4.21 16.87
C LEU A 124 -21.49 -5.53 16.27
N LYS A 125 -20.83 -6.39 17.05
CA LYS A 125 -20.36 -7.70 16.58
C LYS A 125 -21.50 -8.58 16.06
N ILE A 126 -22.64 -8.60 16.75
CA ILE A 126 -23.83 -9.34 16.31
C ILE A 126 -24.38 -8.76 14.99
N CYS A 127 -24.52 -7.44 14.90
CA CYS A 127 -24.96 -6.78 13.67
C CYS A 127 -24.02 -7.06 12.50
N ILE A 128 -22.70 -7.02 12.71
CA ILE A 128 -21.69 -7.34 11.68
C ILE A 128 -21.82 -8.80 11.24
N GLY A 129 -21.91 -9.75 12.19
CA GLY A 129 -22.09 -11.16 11.86
C GLY A 129 -23.38 -11.42 11.07
N ALA A 130 -24.49 -10.83 11.50
CA ALA A 130 -25.74 -10.93 10.76
C ALA A 130 -25.63 -10.31 9.35
N ALA A 131 -25.02 -9.12 9.22
CA ALA A 131 -24.81 -8.48 7.93
C ALA A 131 -23.92 -9.32 6.99
N ARG A 132 -22.88 -9.98 7.52
CA ARG A 132 -22.03 -10.92 6.77
C ARG A 132 -22.82 -12.14 6.28
N GLY A 133 -23.70 -12.69 7.12
CA GLY A 133 -24.63 -13.75 6.72
C GLY A 133 -25.58 -13.33 5.59
N VAL A 134 -26.13 -12.12 5.66
CA VAL A 134 -26.97 -11.55 4.58
C VAL A 134 -26.15 -11.33 3.30
N ALA A 135 -24.93 -10.81 3.42
CA ALA A 135 -24.03 -10.61 2.29
C ALA A 135 -23.72 -11.92 1.56
N TYR A 136 -23.47 -12.99 2.31
CA TYR A 136 -23.21 -14.31 1.75
C TYR A 136 -24.40 -14.84 0.94
N ILE A 137 -25.64 -14.72 1.44
CA ILE A 137 -26.82 -15.21 0.70
C ILE A 137 -27.17 -14.31 -0.49
N HIS A 138 -26.86 -13.01 -0.43
CA HIS A 138 -27.08 -12.08 -1.55
C HIS A 138 -26.07 -12.25 -2.67
N ASN A 139 -24.81 -12.52 -2.34
CA ASN A 139 -23.69 -12.63 -3.28
C ASN A 139 -22.82 -13.86 -2.97
N PRO A 140 -23.35 -15.09 -3.13
CA PRO A 140 -22.63 -16.30 -2.77
C PRO A 140 -21.49 -16.62 -3.74
N ALA A 141 -20.37 -17.10 -3.23
CA ALA A 141 -19.25 -17.57 -4.04
C ALA A 141 -19.54 -18.91 -4.74
N GLY A 142 -18.75 -19.25 -5.76
CA GLY A 142 -18.74 -20.60 -6.36
C GLY A 142 -19.91 -20.92 -7.30
N GLY A 143 -20.53 -19.92 -7.93
CA GLY A 143 -21.55 -20.12 -8.96
C GLY A 143 -22.98 -20.37 -8.44
N HIS A 144 -23.20 -20.24 -7.12
CA HIS A 144 -24.53 -20.32 -6.53
C HIS A 144 -25.41 -19.13 -6.95
N GLN A 145 -26.73 -19.35 -6.94
CA GLN A 145 -27.71 -18.30 -7.20
C GLN A 145 -27.91 -17.40 -5.98
N ARG A 146 -28.37 -16.17 -6.18
CA ARG A 146 -28.70 -15.24 -5.10
C ARG A 146 -29.91 -15.76 -4.34
N LEU A 147 -29.90 -15.60 -3.03
CA LEU A 147 -31.00 -16.00 -2.15
C LEU A 147 -31.53 -14.77 -1.38
N LEU A 148 -32.83 -14.52 -1.52
CA LEU A 148 -33.56 -13.47 -0.81
C LEU A 148 -34.26 -14.10 0.39
N HIS A 149 -33.98 -13.61 1.60
CA HIS A 149 -34.46 -14.23 2.84
C HIS A 149 -35.94 -13.96 3.09
N ARG A 150 -36.40 -12.72 2.87
CA ARG A 150 -37.79 -12.21 3.02
C ARG A 150 -38.32 -12.11 4.45
N ASP A 151 -37.63 -12.68 5.44
CA ASP A 151 -38.05 -12.61 6.85
C ASP A 151 -36.89 -12.33 7.82
N ILE A 152 -36.04 -11.36 7.47
CA ILE A 152 -34.98 -10.86 8.35
C ILE A 152 -35.62 -10.09 9.52
N LYS A 153 -35.41 -10.57 10.75
CA LYS A 153 -35.89 -9.97 11.99
C LYS A 153 -35.06 -10.45 13.17
N SER A 154 -35.08 -9.72 14.29
CA SER A 154 -34.29 -10.09 15.48
C SER A 154 -34.66 -11.44 16.09
N SER A 155 -35.89 -11.92 15.93
CA SER A 155 -36.28 -13.27 16.37
C SER A 155 -35.75 -14.41 15.48
N ASN A 156 -35.32 -14.10 14.25
CA ASN A 156 -34.69 -15.03 13.31
C ASN A 156 -33.15 -14.90 13.28
N ILE A 157 -32.58 -14.08 14.17
CA ILE A 157 -31.13 -13.99 14.39
C ILE A 157 -30.84 -14.67 15.73
N LEU A 158 -30.33 -15.89 15.66
CA LEU A 158 -29.95 -16.69 16.82
C LEU A 158 -28.54 -16.36 17.29
N ILE A 159 -28.29 -16.52 18.58
CA ILE A 159 -27.02 -16.22 19.21
C ILE A 159 -26.42 -17.52 19.78
N ASP A 160 -25.18 -17.82 19.38
CA ASP A 160 -24.45 -18.98 19.91
C ASP A 160 -23.80 -18.71 21.28
N GLU A 161 -23.11 -19.70 21.82
CA GLU A 161 -22.40 -19.59 23.10
C GLU A 161 -21.34 -18.47 23.14
N ASN A 162 -20.77 -18.13 21.99
CA ASN A 162 -19.70 -17.15 21.82
C ASN A 162 -20.23 -15.76 21.44
N TRP A 163 -21.56 -15.54 21.51
CA TRP A 163 -22.23 -14.31 21.09
C TRP A 163 -22.14 -14.01 19.58
N ASN A 164 -21.88 -15.02 18.74
CA ASN A 164 -21.96 -14.85 17.29
C ASN A 164 -23.41 -14.95 16.81
N ALA A 165 -23.73 -14.16 15.78
CA ALA A 165 -25.04 -14.17 15.15
C ALA A 165 -25.15 -15.30 14.12
N LYS A 166 -26.30 -15.97 14.09
CA LYS A 166 -26.68 -16.99 13.11
C LYS A 166 -28.08 -16.70 12.56
N ILE A 167 -28.17 -16.40 11.27
CA ILE A 167 -29.45 -16.21 10.57
C ILE A 167 -30.16 -17.56 10.45
N ALA A 168 -31.43 -17.59 10.80
CA ALA A 168 -32.29 -18.76 10.78
C ALA A 168 -33.61 -18.49 10.04
N ASP A 169 -34.38 -19.57 9.81
CA ASP A 169 -35.74 -19.55 9.24
C ASP A 169 -35.83 -19.18 7.75
N PHE A 170 -35.29 -20.06 6.91
CA PHE A 170 -35.26 -19.92 5.45
C PHE A 170 -36.55 -20.40 4.75
N GLY A 171 -37.62 -20.71 5.49
CA GLY A 171 -38.86 -21.26 4.94
C GLY A 171 -39.53 -20.33 3.91
N LEU A 172 -39.32 -19.03 4.03
CA LEU A 172 -39.87 -18.03 3.10
C LEU A 172 -38.93 -17.67 1.95
N ALA A 173 -37.67 -18.11 2.00
CA ALA A 173 -36.61 -17.66 1.09
C ALA A 173 -36.90 -17.96 -0.38
N LYS A 174 -36.30 -17.16 -1.28
CA LYS A 174 -36.50 -17.25 -2.73
C LYS A 174 -35.21 -17.05 -3.51
N ILE A 175 -34.98 -17.91 -4.50
CA ILE A 175 -33.82 -17.83 -5.40
C ILE A 175 -34.04 -16.73 -6.44
N ALA A 176 -33.01 -15.94 -6.69
CA ALA A 176 -32.93 -14.90 -7.71
C ALA A 176 -31.63 -15.06 -8.55
N PRO A 177 -31.59 -14.57 -9.80
CA PRO A 177 -30.38 -14.61 -10.62
C PRO A 177 -29.21 -13.86 -9.97
N ALA A 178 -28.08 -14.53 -9.74
CA ALA A 178 -26.88 -13.90 -9.16
C ALA A 178 -26.10 -13.01 -10.15
N ASN A 179 -26.18 -13.32 -11.46
CA ASN A 179 -25.45 -12.63 -12.52
C ASN A 179 -26.07 -11.27 -12.93
N GLN A 180 -27.18 -10.87 -12.31
CA GLN A 180 -27.85 -9.60 -12.56
C GLN A 180 -27.86 -8.77 -11.29
N GLN A 181 -27.19 -7.61 -11.34
CA GLN A 181 -27.05 -6.76 -10.16
C GLN A 181 -28.40 -6.18 -9.71
N ASN A 182 -29.26 -5.82 -10.68
CA ASN A 182 -30.59 -5.21 -10.48
C ASN A 182 -31.74 -6.20 -10.82
N SER A 183 -31.66 -7.43 -10.31
CA SER A 183 -32.72 -8.41 -10.47
C SER A 183 -33.90 -8.12 -9.52
N PHE A 184 -35.13 -8.11 -10.04
CA PHE A 184 -36.34 -8.03 -9.22
C PHE A 184 -37.27 -9.20 -9.53
N ILE A 185 -38.03 -9.64 -8.53
CA ILE A 185 -39.04 -10.68 -8.68
C ILE A 185 -40.40 -10.03 -8.47
N ILE A 186 -41.23 -10.00 -9.53
CA ILE A 186 -42.63 -9.61 -9.41
C ILE A 186 -43.40 -10.75 -8.75
N THR A 187 -44.10 -10.45 -7.67
CA THR A 187 -45.03 -11.35 -7.01
C THR A 187 -46.43 -10.76 -7.07
N ASN A 188 -47.44 -11.59 -7.30
CA ASN A 188 -48.83 -11.15 -7.19
C ASN A 188 -49.12 -10.76 -5.73
N ASN A 189 -50.03 -9.82 -5.50
CA ASN A 189 -50.34 -9.31 -4.15
C ASN A 189 -50.70 -10.41 -3.12
N ASN A 190 -51.28 -11.54 -3.57
CA ASN A 190 -51.59 -12.70 -2.70
C ASN A 190 -50.36 -13.53 -2.29
N ASN A 191 -49.17 -13.27 -2.85
CA ASN A 191 -47.92 -14.00 -2.61
C ASN A 191 -46.87 -13.17 -1.86
N VAL A 192 -47.23 -11.97 -1.41
CA VAL A 192 -46.41 -11.16 -0.50
C VAL A 192 -46.43 -11.83 0.88
N VAL A 193 -45.25 -12.14 1.41
CA VAL A 193 -45.08 -12.76 2.74
C VAL A 193 -43.94 -12.07 3.49
N GLY A 194 -43.95 -12.17 4.80
CA GLY A 194 -42.96 -11.55 5.69
C GLY A 194 -43.61 -11.05 6.96
N THR A 195 -42.81 -10.64 7.93
CA THR A 195 -43.32 -10.15 9.22
C THR A 195 -43.68 -8.66 9.16
N VAL A 196 -44.93 -8.33 9.50
CA VAL A 196 -45.44 -6.94 9.57
C VAL A 196 -44.53 -6.07 10.43
N GLY A 197 -44.17 -4.89 9.91
CA GLY A 197 -43.23 -3.96 10.56
C GLY A 197 -41.77 -4.12 10.11
N TYR A 198 -41.37 -5.31 9.61
CA TYR A 198 -40.05 -5.56 9.02
C TYR A 198 -40.10 -5.58 7.50
N THR A 199 -41.22 -6.00 6.91
CA THR A 199 -41.38 -6.13 5.46
C THR A 199 -41.22 -4.77 4.78
N ASP A 200 -40.42 -4.74 3.71
CA ASP A 200 -40.23 -3.59 2.84
C ASP A 200 -41.58 -3.03 2.34
N PRO A 201 -41.88 -1.74 2.58
CA PRO A 201 -43.12 -1.11 2.13
C PRO A 201 -43.34 -1.21 0.61
N GLN A 202 -42.28 -1.09 -0.21
CA GLN A 202 -42.43 -1.24 -1.66
C GLN A 202 -42.74 -2.67 -2.07
N TYR A 203 -42.13 -3.64 -1.39
CA TYR A 203 -42.46 -5.04 -1.61
C TYR A 203 -43.92 -5.33 -1.22
N MET A 204 -44.39 -4.77 -0.09
CA MET A 204 -45.78 -4.92 0.34
C MET A 204 -46.78 -4.27 -0.62
N GLU A 205 -46.48 -3.08 -1.13
CA GLU A 205 -47.39 -2.30 -1.97
C GLU A 205 -47.38 -2.75 -3.43
N ARG A 206 -46.19 -3.03 -3.98
CA ARG A 206 -45.99 -3.27 -5.42
C ARG A 206 -45.73 -4.73 -5.77
N GLY A 207 -45.51 -5.60 -4.76
CA GLY A 207 -45.15 -7.00 -4.98
C GLY A 207 -43.75 -7.19 -5.57
N ILE A 208 -42.93 -6.14 -5.63
CA ILE A 208 -41.57 -6.15 -6.19
C ILE A 208 -40.60 -6.58 -5.10
N LEU A 209 -40.04 -7.78 -5.22
CA LEU A 209 -39.06 -8.31 -4.28
C LEU A 209 -37.64 -8.18 -4.84
N THR A 210 -36.75 -7.56 -4.08
CA THR A 210 -35.33 -7.43 -4.42
C THR A 210 -34.43 -7.76 -3.22
N LYS A 211 -33.10 -7.74 -3.39
CA LYS A 211 -32.17 -7.88 -2.26
C LYS A 211 -32.28 -6.70 -1.29
N GLU A 212 -32.61 -5.52 -1.81
CA GLU A 212 -32.84 -4.30 -1.05
C GLU A 212 -34.06 -4.41 -0.14
N SER A 213 -34.99 -5.34 -0.40
CA SER A 213 -36.08 -5.66 0.53
C SER A 213 -35.56 -6.28 1.83
N ASP A 214 -34.57 -7.18 1.76
CA ASP A 214 -33.89 -7.71 2.96
C ASP A 214 -33.08 -6.62 3.67
N ILE A 215 -32.51 -5.66 2.92
CA ILE A 215 -31.80 -4.50 3.48
C ILE A 215 -32.72 -3.65 4.34
N TYR A 216 -33.95 -3.39 3.86
CA TYR A 216 -34.94 -2.68 4.66
C TYR A 216 -35.23 -3.40 5.98
N SER A 217 -35.51 -4.70 5.91
CA SER A 217 -35.77 -5.52 7.09
C SER A 217 -34.58 -5.54 8.06
N PHE A 218 -33.36 -5.59 7.53
CA PHE A 218 -32.14 -5.48 8.34
C PHE A 218 -31.99 -4.10 9.00
N GLY A 219 -32.34 -3.02 8.31
CA GLY A 219 -32.40 -1.67 8.88
C GLY A 219 -33.33 -1.58 10.09
N VAL A 220 -34.46 -2.28 10.06
CA VAL A 220 -35.36 -2.40 11.22
C VAL A 220 -34.65 -3.07 12.39
N VAL A 221 -33.96 -4.20 12.15
CA VAL A 221 -33.16 -4.90 13.18
C VAL A 221 -32.08 -3.99 13.78
N LEU A 222 -31.37 -3.21 12.97
CA LEU A 222 -30.36 -2.27 13.47
C LEU A 222 -30.97 -1.26 14.45
N PHE A 223 -32.18 -0.75 14.17
CA PHE A 223 -32.88 0.12 15.10
C PHE A 223 -33.40 -0.60 16.33
N GLU A 224 -33.80 -1.86 16.24
CA GLU A 224 -34.15 -2.64 17.44
C GLU A 224 -32.96 -2.77 18.39
N VAL A 225 -31.78 -3.05 17.81
CA VAL A 225 -30.51 -3.14 18.54
C VAL A 225 -30.11 -1.80 19.16
N LEU A 226 -30.25 -0.68 18.44
CA LEU A 226 -29.93 0.65 18.97
C LEU A 226 -30.93 1.11 20.04
N CYS A 227 -32.21 0.86 19.82
CA CYS A 227 -33.29 1.34 20.70
C CYS A 227 -33.56 0.40 21.88
N GLY A 228 -33.00 -0.82 21.84
CA GLY A 228 -33.19 -1.86 22.84
C GLY A 228 -34.65 -2.29 22.98
N ARG A 229 -35.40 -2.33 21.88
CA ARG A 229 -36.83 -2.69 21.86
C ARG A 229 -37.22 -3.31 20.53
N VAL A 230 -38.21 -4.20 20.55
CA VAL A 230 -38.71 -4.85 19.34
C VAL A 230 -39.56 -3.90 18.48
N CYS A 231 -39.68 -4.22 17.18
CA CYS A 231 -40.32 -3.39 16.17
C CYS A 231 -41.80 -3.11 16.44
N ILE A 232 -42.53 -4.12 16.93
CA ILE A 232 -43.95 -4.00 17.28
C ILE A 232 -44.05 -3.63 18.76
N ILE A 233 -44.56 -2.43 19.04
CA ILE A 233 -44.78 -1.95 20.40
C ILE A 233 -46.21 -2.31 20.80
N ASN A 234 -46.36 -3.14 21.83
CA ASN A 234 -47.68 -3.58 22.28
C ASN A 234 -48.50 -2.37 22.77
N ILE A 235 -49.68 -2.21 22.19
CA ILE A 235 -50.49 -0.99 22.20
C ILE A 235 -51.27 -0.91 23.52
N ASN A 236 -50.92 0.06 24.36
CA ASN A 236 -51.88 0.65 25.30
C ASN A 236 -51.89 2.20 25.27
N ASP A 237 -50.98 2.88 24.54
CA ASP A 237 -50.92 4.36 24.65
C ASP A 237 -50.31 5.15 23.48
N THR A 238 -50.13 4.58 22.27
CA THR A 238 -49.62 5.37 21.12
C THR A 238 -50.29 4.99 19.81
N SER A 239 -50.68 6.00 19.04
CA SER A 239 -51.26 5.93 17.69
C SER A 239 -50.32 5.39 16.59
N THR A 240 -49.10 4.94 16.93
CA THR A 240 -48.13 4.36 15.97
C THR A 240 -47.50 3.07 16.52
N PRO A 241 -47.85 1.87 16.00
CA PRO A 241 -47.42 0.60 16.57
C PRO A 241 -46.02 0.13 16.14
N PHE A 242 -45.35 0.86 15.22
CA PHE A 242 -44.09 0.43 14.59
C PHE A 242 -42.91 1.34 14.91
N LEU A 243 -41.78 0.73 15.30
CA LEU A 243 -40.52 1.41 15.59
C LEU A 243 -40.05 2.30 14.42
N THR A 244 -40.27 1.88 13.17
CA THR A 244 -39.90 2.63 11.97
C THR A 244 -40.55 4.01 11.89
N HIS A 245 -41.80 4.16 12.36
CA HIS A 245 -42.49 5.44 12.41
C HIS A 245 -41.87 6.38 13.46
N ILE A 246 -41.55 5.83 14.64
CA ILE A 246 -40.89 6.57 15.72
C ILE A 246 -39.49 7.04 15.28
N VAL A 247 -38.72 6.15 14.67
CA VAL A 247 -37.39 6.46 14.11
C VAL A 247 -37.48 7.59 13.09
N ARG A 248 -38.40 7.51 12.12
CA ARG A 248 -38.61 8.57 11.10
C ARG A 248 -39.02 9.90 11.74
N TYR A 249 -39.90 9.87 12.73
CA TYR A 249 -40.32 11.06 13.48
C TYR A 249 -39.13 11.73 14.20
N HIS A 250 -38.33 10.96 14.93
CA HIS A 250 -37.17 11.49 15.66
C HIS A 250 -36.03 11.92 14.73
N HIS A 251 -35.80 11.22 13.62
CA HIS A 251 -34.81 11.61 12.62
C HIS A 251 -35.11 12.97 11.99
N ARG A 252 -36.36 13.20 11.57
CA ARG A 252 -36.79 14.51 11.00
C ARG A 252 -36.58 15.68 11.97
N ARG A 253 -36.58 15.41 13.28
CA ARG A 253 -36.36 16.42 14.33
C ARG A 253 -34.92 16.47 14.84
N LYS A 254 -33.98 15.73 14.22
CA LYS A 254 -32.58 15.58 14.67
C LYS A 254 -32.47 15.10 16.14
N LYS A 255 -33.40 14.24 16.55
CA LYS A 255 -33.59 13.74 17.93
C LYS A 255 -33.45 12.21 18.03
N LEU A 256 -32.76 11.55 17.09
CA LEU A 256 -32.57 10.09 17.14
C LEU A 256 -31.85 9.62 18.41
N LYS A 257 -30.95 10.43 18.96
CA LYS A 257 -30.19 10.09 20.17
C LYS A 257 -31.08 9.88 21.39
N GLU A 258 -32.31 10.41 21.38
CA GLU A 258 -33.32 10.20 22.42
C GLU A 258 -33.89 8.77 22.41
N LEU A 259 -33.75 8.02 21.31
CA LEU A 259 -34.25 6.65 21.18
C LEU A 259 -33.26 5.58 21.65
N VAL A 260 -31.99 5.95 21.81
CA VAL A 260 -30.90 5.05 22.22
C VAL A 260 -31.26 4.34 23.52
N CYS A 261 -31.06 3.03 23.56
CA CYS A 261 -31.32 2.21 24.73
C CYS A 261 -30.55 2.73 25.95
N ARG A 262 -31.24 2.82 27.10
CA ARG A 262 -30.65 3.33 28.34
C ARG A 262 -29.40 2.55 28.75
N ASN A 263 -29.36 1.24 28.48
CA ASN A 263 -28.26 0.36 28.90
C ASN A 263 -26.94 0.62 28.16
N ILE A 264 -26.97 1.26 26.99
CA ILE A 264 -25.78 1.56 26.17
C ILE A 264 -25.52 3.06 26.02
N LYS A 265 -26.39 3.89 26.60
CA LYS A 265 -26.36 5.34 26.39
C LYS A 265 -25.05 5.99 26.86
N ASP A 266 -24.48 5.46 27.92
CA ASP A 266 -23.23 5.94 28.52
C ASP A 266 -21.99 5.17 27.98
N GLU A 267 -22.20 4.05 27.27
CA GLU A 267 -21.12 3.26 26.64
C GLU A 267 -20.78 3.79 25.24
N ILE A 268 -21.79 4.26 24.50
CA ILE A 268 -21.66 4.51 23.06
C ILE A 268 -20.81 5.74 22.73
N HIS A 269 -19.72 5.53 21.99
CA HIS A 269 -18.89 6.61 21.48
C HIS A 269 -19.65 7.45 20.43
N PRO A 270 -19.57 8.80 20.45
CA PRO A 270 -20.33 9.66 19.52
C PRO A 270 -20.13 9.34 18.03
N SER A 271 -18.90 9.04 17.59
CA SER A 271 -18.64 8.67 16.18
C SER A 271 -19.20 7.29 15.85
N SER A 272 -19.09 6.33 16.78
CA SER A 272 -19.66 4.99 16.63
C SER A 272 -21.18 5.08 16.47
N TYR A 273 -21.84 5.86 17.34
CA TYR A 273 -23.26 6.19 17.25
C TYR A 273 -23.63 6.83 15.91
N LYS A 274 -22.89 7.86 15.49
CA LYS A 274 -23.20 8.61 14.27
C LYS A 274 -23.23 7.67 13.06
N ILE A 275 -22.14 6.96 12.82
CA ILE A 275 -21.99 6.02 11.69
C ILE A 275 -23.09 4.95 11.73
N PHE A 276 -23.28 4.31 12.88
CA PHE A 276 -24.31 3.28 13.02
C PHE A 276 -25.72 3.81 12.74
N SER A 277 -26.06 4.97 13.30
CA SER A 277 -27.39 5.56 13.15
C SER A 277 -27.67 6.04 11.72
N GLU A 278 -26.66 6.55 11.02
CA GLU A 278 -26.75 6.98 9.64
C GLU A 278 -26.95 5.79 8.70
N ILE A 279 -26.11 4.75 8.81
CA ILE A 279 -26.24 3.57 7.93
C ILE A 279 -27.55 2.82 8.19
N ALA A 280 -27.98 2.69 9.46
CA ALA A 280 -29.26 2.08 9.81
C ALA A 280 -30.44 2.88 9.21
N TYR A 281 -30.38 4.20 9.22
CA TYR A 281 -31.42 5.04 8.64
C TYR A 281 -31.47 4.95 7.12
N GLN A 282 -30.31 4.91 6.44
CA GLN A 282 -30.22 4.72 4.99
C GLN A 282 -30.85 3.39 4.54
N CYS A 283 -30.76 2.33 5.36
CA CYS A 283 -31.44 1.06 5.08
C CYS A 283 -32.98 1.20 5.01
N LEU A 284 -33.56 2.16 5.75
CA LEU A 284 -35.02 2.40 5.80
C LEU A 284 -35.54 3.34 4.70
N HIS A 285 -34.71 3.64 3.68
CA HIS A 285 -35.07 4.51 2.58
C HIS A 285 -36.30 3.98 1.81
N GLY A 286 -37.18 4.90 1.41
CA GLY A 286 -38.42 4.58 0.70
C GLY A 286 -38.14 3.92 -0.65
N GLU A 287 -37.26 4.54 -1.44
CA GLU A 287 -36.74 4.00 -2.70
C GLU A 287 -35.67 2.93 -2.47
N TYR A 288 -35.82 1.77 -3.10
CA TYR A 288 -34.96 0.60 -2.87
C TYR A 288 -33.55 0.79 -3.44
N ASP A 289 -33.41 1.47 -4.59
CA ASP A 289 -32.15 1.79 -5.27
C ASP A 289 -31.28 2.79 -4.51
N LEU A 290 -31.87 3.56 -3.60
CA LEU A 290 -31.17 4.49 -2.70
C LEU A 290 -30.76 3.84 -1.37
N ARG A 291 -31.10 2.56 -1.15
CA ARG A 291 -30.62 1.83 0.03
C ARG A 291 -29.16 1.41 -0.18
N PRO A 292 -28.34 1.41 0.89
CA PRO A 292 -26.94 1.01 0.80
C PRO A 292 -26.81 -0.48 0.44
N SER A 293 -25.70 -0.87 -0.19
CA SER A 293 -25.42 -2.28 -0.40
C SER A 293 -25.09 -2.97 0.93
N ILE A 294 -25.33 -4.28 1.02
CA ILE A 294 -24.98 -5.03 2.23
C ILE A 294 -23.47 -4.98 2.52
N GLU A 295 -22.63 -4.90 1.49
CA GLU A 295 -21.19 -4.72 1.64
C GLU A 295 -20.87 -3.36 2.27
N GLN A 296 -21.60 -2.30 1.91
CA GLN A 296 -21.46 -0.99 2.55
C GLN A 296 -21.89 -1.05 4.01
N ILE A 297 -23.01 -1.71 4.31
CA ILE A 297 -23.49 -1.86 5.68
C ILE A 297 -22.47 -2.57 6.56
N VAL A 298 -21.86 -3.66 6.07
CA VAL A 298 -20.79 -4.36 6.79
C VAL A 298 -19.61 -3.41 7.08
N ARG A 299 -19.16 -2.65 6.07
CA ARG A 299 -18.06 -1.67 6.24
C ARG A 299 -18.37 -0.64 7.32
N GLU A 300 -19.52 0.03 7.23
CA GLU A 300 -19.89 1.08 8.19
C GLU A 300 -20.06 0.54 9.61
N LEU A 301 -20.58 -0.68 9.76
CA LEU A 301 -20.68 -1.33 11.07
C LEU A 301 -19.31 -1.72 11.64
N GLU A 302 -18.39 -2.21 10.82
CA GLU A 302 -16.99 -2.47 11.20
C GLU A 302 -16.28 -1.19 11.61
N THR A 303 -16.41 -0.12 10.82
CA THR A 303 -15.90 1.21 11.16
C THR A 303 -16.49 1.71 12.48
N SER A 304 -17.80 1.55 12.70
CA SER A 304 -18.46 1.90 13.97
C SER A 304 -17.88 1.11 15.17
N LEU A 305 -17.52 -0.17 14.97
CA LEU A 305 -16.86 -1.01 15.98
C LEU A 305 -15.42 -0.58 16.24
N GLU A 306 -14.68 -0.17 15.21
CA GLU A 306 -13.34 0.38 15.36
C GLU A 306 -13.36 1.65 16.21
N TYR A 307 -14.28 2.59 15.94
CA TYR A 307 -14.44 3.79 16.77
C TYR A 307 -14.73 3.47 18.21
N GLN A 308 -15.63 2.51 18.47
CA GLN A 308 -15.94 2.13 19.83
C GLN A 308 -14.73 1.49 20.50
N SER A 309 -14.06 0.56 19.82
CA SER A 309 -12.91 -0.15 20.36
C SER A 309 -11.79 0.82 20.69
N VAL A 310 -11.46 1.76 19.81
CA VAL A 310 -10.43 2.77 20.08
C VAL A 310 -10.85 3.73 21.18
N ALA A 311 -12.11 4.15 21.27
CA ALA A 311 -12.57 4.97 22.39
C ALA A 311 -12.43 4.27 23.75
N ASP A 312 -12.82 2.99 23.82
CA ASP A 312 -12.67 2.15 25.02
C ASP A 312 -11.18 1.97 25.35
N THR A 313 -10.35 1.78 24.33
CA THR A 313 -8.90 1.62 24.49
C THR A 313 -8.26 2.95 24.91
N ASN A 314 -8.64 4.11 24.34
CA ASN A 314 -8.06 5.43 24.62
C ASN A 314 -8.10 5.79 26.11
N SER A 315 -9.20 5.49 26.80
CA SER A 315 -9.30 5.69 28.25
C SER A 315 -8.25 4.87 29.03
N SER A 316 -7.91 3.69 28.52
CA SER A 316 -6.85 2.81 29.03
C SER A 316 -5.45 3.23 28.56
N LEU A 317 -5.28 3.57 27.27
CA LEU A 317 -4.00 3.95 26.64
C LEU A 317 -3.48 5.28 27.19
N VAL A 318 -4.37 6.23 27.50
CA VAL A 318 -3.99 7.48 28.17
C VAL A 318 -3.31 7.20 29.52
N LYS A 319 -3.77 6.17 30.24
CA LYS A 319 -3.14 5.74 31.49
C LYS A 319 -1.87 4.94 31.24
N GLU A 320 -1.90 3.99 30.31
CA GLU A 320 -0.78 3.11 29.97
C GLU A 320 0.43 3.86 29.41
N PHE A 321 0.21 4.73 28.43
CA PHE A 321 1.23 5.55 27.78
C PHE A 321 1.36 6.96 28.36
N GLY A 322 0.81 7.20 29.56
CA GLY A 322 0.95 8.50 30.23
C GLY A 322 2.40 8.94 30.39
N HIS A 323 3.32 7.98 30.50
CA HIS A 323 4.78 8.21 30.57
C HIS A 323 5.40 8.74 29.27
N LEU A 324 4.71 8.64 28.12
CA LEU A 324 5.14 9.14 26.82
C LEU A 324 4.55 10.53 26.48
N ARG A 325 3.75 11.11 27.38
CA ARG A 325 3.16 12.44 27.16
C ARG A 325 4.23 13.52 27.18
N ILE A 326 4.18 14.40 26.18
CA ILE A 326 5.01 15.60 26.08
C ILE A 326 4.07 16.80 26.10
N GLY A 327 4.27 17.72 27.05
CA GLY A 327 3.42 18.91 27.18
C GLY A 327 3.50 19.81 25.94
N LEU A 328 2.38 20.42 25.56
CA LEU A 328 2.28 21.23 24.35
C LEU A 328 3.29 22.39 24.32
N ASP A 329 3.54 23.03 25.46
CA ASP A 329 4.50 24.13 25.58
C ASP A 329 5.94 23.70 25.27
N ILE A 330 6.30 22.45 25.63
CA ILE A 330 7.61 21.88 25.32
C ILE A 330 7.75 21.69 23.81
N ILE A 331 6.71 21.15 23.17
CA ILE A 331 6.69 20.96 21.72
C ILE A 331 6.78 22.30 21.00
N LYS A 332 5.96 23.28 21.40
CA LYS A 332 6.01 24.64 20.82
C LYS A 332 7.39 25.28 20.97
N HIS A 333 8.04 25.14 22.13
CA HIS A 333 9.39 25.66 22.28
C HIS A 333 10.39 24.94 21.36
N ALA A 334 10.27 23.62 21.21
CA ALA A 334 11.15 22.82 20.36
C ALA A 334 10.96 23.09 18.86
N THR A 335 9.76 23.48 18.42
CA THR A 335 9.43 23.74 17.00
C THR A 335 9.38 25.22 16.64
N ASN A 336 9.81 26.12 17.54
CA ASN A 336 9.65 27.57 17.38
C ASN A 336 8.20 27.97 17.05
N ASN A 337 7.26 27.42 17.83
CA ASN A 337 5.81 27.55 17.64
C ASN A 337 5.33 27.13 16.24
N PHE A 338 5.90 26.03 15.72
CA PHE A 338 5.63 25.53 14.37
C PHE A 338 5.98 26.54 13.27
N GLY A 339 7.08 27.28 13.47
CA GLY A 339 7.57 28.27 12.52
C GLY A 339 8.07 27.68 11.20
N ASP A 340 8.11 28.52 10.16
CA ASP A 340 8.50 28.12 8.79
C ASP A 340 9.94 27.57 8.71
N ASP A 341 10.82 28.02 9.60
CA ASP A 341 12.21 27.54 9.74
C ASP A 341 12.31 26.11 10.28
N HIS A 342 11.25 25.62 10.91
CA HIS A 342 11.10 24.25 11.39
C HIS A 342 10.18 23.41 10.50
N PHE A 343 9.50 23.98 9.51
CA PHE A 343 8.60 23.24 8.63
C PHE A 343 9.39 22.28 7.72
N ILE A 344 8.98 21.02 7.68
CA ILE A 344 9.59 20.00 6.80
C ILE A 344 8.71 19.77 5.58
N ALA A 345 7.42 19.51 5.83
CA ALA A 345 6.48 19.14 4.77
C ALA A 345 5.01 19.27 5.18
N GLU A 346 4.15 19.51 4.18
CA GLU A 346 2.70 19.49 4.29
C GLU A 346 2.17 18.06 4.15
N GLY A 347 1.36 17.58 5.09
CA GLY A 347 0.86 16.20 5.06
C GLY A 347 -0.59 16.04 4.61
N GLY A 348 -1.28 17.11 4.22
CA GLY A 348 -2.72 17.07 3.90
C GLY A 348 -3.52 16.46 5.06
N SER A 349 -4.37 15.47 4.74
CA SER A 349 -5.13 14.68 5.72
C SER A 349 -4.30 14.01 6.83
N ALA A 350 -3.02 13.76 6.59
CA ALA A 350 -2.10 13.16 7.56
C ALA A 350 -1.45 14.19 8.52
N GLY A 351 -1.60 15.50 8.30
CA GLY A 351 -1.06 16.54 9.17
C GLY A 351 0.39 16.96 8.87
N ASN A 352 0.77 18.14 9.32
CA ASN A 352 2.03 18.79 8.94
C ASN A 352 3.23 18.27 9.76
N LEU A 353 4.38 18.18 9.11
CA LEU A 353 5.62 17.68 9.70
C LEU A 353 6.61 18.82 9.96
N TYR A 354 7.15 18.86 11.18
CA TYR A 354 8.08 19.87 11.66
C TYR A 354 9.32 19.23 12.27
N ARG A 355 10.43 19.95 12.24
CA ARG A 355 11.67 19.66 12.96
C ARG A 355 11.53 20.17 14.39
N GLY A 356 11.86 19.36 15.40
CA GLY A 356 11.81 19.75 16.81
C GLY A 356 13.16 19.62 17.50
N GLU A 357 13.64 20.69 18.14
CA GLU A 357 14.87 20.73 18.92
C GLU A 357 14.57 20.55 20.42
N PHE A 358 14.53 19.29 20.87
CA PHE A 358 14.19 18.96 22.25
C PHE A 358 15.43 18.98 23.15
N LYS A 359 15.35 19.71 24.27
CA LYS A 359 16.42 19.74 25.28
C LYS A 359 16.37 18.48 26.14
N HIS A 360 17.50 17.79 26.28
CA HIS A 360 17.67 16.62 27.13
C HIS A 360 18.87 16.81 28.07
N SER A 361 18.93 16.05 29.17
CA SER A 361 20.00 16.13 30.18
C SER A 361 21.41 15.83 29.64
N LYS A 362 21.50 15.21 28.45
CA LYS A 362 22.75 14.86 27.74
C LYS A 362 23.02 15.73 26.50
N GLY A 363 22.22 16.76 26.24
CA GLY A 363 22.33 17.62 25.05
C GLY A 363 21.00 17.85 24.34
N GLN A 364 21.04 18.48 23.16
CA GLN A 364 19.85 18.63 22.30
C GLN A 364 19.64 17.39 21.44
N VAL A 365 18.37 16.98 21.30
CA VAL A 365 17.95 15.88 20.43
C VAL A 365 17.03 16.43 19.35
N MET A 366 17.37 16.12 18.10
CA MET A 366 16.55 16.44 16.95
C MET A 366 15.47 15.38 16.75
N CYS A 367 14.21 15.81 16.72
CA CYS A 367 13.05 14.96 16.51
C CYS A 367 12.23 15.46 15.32
N ALA A 368 11.38 14.60 14.80
CA ALA A 368 10.31 14.99 13.89
C ALA A 368 8.98 15.06 14.64
N VAL A 369 8.19 16.09 14.33
CA VAL A 369 6.96 16.44 15.04
C VAL A 369 5.85 16.50 14.01
N LYS A 370 4.92 15.54 14.07
CA LYS A 370 3.73 15.49 13.22
C LYS A 370 2.55 16.10 13.95
N ARG A 371 2.05 17.23 13.47
CA ARG A 371 0.89 17.94 13.99
C ARG A 371 -0.33 17.63 13.13
N LEU A 372 -1.29 16.91 13.68
CA LEU A 372 -2.48 16.48 12.96
C LEU A 372 -3.51 17.60 12.83
N ASP A 373 -4.20 17.64 11.70
CA ASP A 373 -5.34 18.54 11.52
C ASP A 373 -6.58 17.98 12.22
N CYS A 374 -6.94 18.59 13.35
CA CYS A 374 -8.09 18.18 14.16
C CYS A 374 -9.44 18.70 13.61
N THR A 375 -9.44 19.42 12.47
CA THR A 375 -10.67 19.77 11.76
C THR A 375 -11.19 18.64 10.87
N ILE A 376 -10.31 17.70 10.52
CA ILE A 376 -10.63 16.52 9.71
C ILE A 376 -11.36 15.49 10.58
N ALA A 377 -12.41 14.88 10.03
CA ALA A 377 -13.08 13.76 10.69
C ALA A 377 -12.07 12.64 10.95
N ASP A 378 -12.22 11.88 12.03
CA ASP A 378 -11.44 10.67 12.29
C ASP A 378 -9.99 10.86 12.78
N THR A 379 -9.51 12.10 12.89
CA THR A 379 -8.16 12.41 13.40
C THR A 379 -7.86 11.78 14.77
N ASP A 380 -8.83 11.76 15.70
CA ASP A 380 -8.70 11.08 16.99
C ASP A 380 -8.37 9.58 16.84
N LEU A 381 -9.03 8.91 15.89
CA LEU A 381 -8.84 7.48 15.65
C LEU A 381 -7.44 7.22 15.06
N LEU A 382 -7.07 7.98 14.02
CA LEU A 382 -5.78 7.85 13.34
C LEU A 382 -4.61 8.11 14.30
N PHE A 383 -4.74 9.14 15.15
CA PHE A 383 -3.76 9.50 16.18
C PHE A 383 -3.48 8.34 17.13
N TRP A 384 -4.53 7.80 17.77
CA TRP A 384 -4.37 6.76 18.78
C TRP A 384 -3.96 5.42 18.18
N ARG A 385 -4.45 5.10 16.98
CA ARG A 385 -4.00 3.90 16.26
C ARG A 385 -2.53 3.99 15.92
N GLU A 386 -2.05 5.13 15.41
CA GLU A 386 -0.64 5.33 15.09
C GLU A 386 0.23 5.14 16.34
N ILE A 387 -0.15 5.73 17.48
CA ILE A 387 0.55 5.53 18.77
C ILE A 387 0.59 4.05 19.18
N MET A 388 -0.54 3.35 19.11
CA MET A 388 -0.64 1.93 19.46
C MET A 388 0.25 1.04 18.58
N LEU A 389 0.30 1.31 17.28
CA LEU A 389 1.14 0.54 16.36
C LEU A 389 2.63 0.86 16.57
N LEU A 390 3.00 2.13 16.74
CA LEU A 390 4.41 2.54 16.91
C LEU A 390 5.03 2.15 18.26
N THR A 391 4.20 1.96 19.29
CA THR A 391 4.65 1.38 20.56
C THR A 391 4.95 -0.12 20.40
N SER A 392 4.17 -0.80 19.58
CA SER A 392 4.27 -2.25 19.33
C SER A 392 5.33 -2.64 18.28
N TYR A 393 5.62 -1.73 17.34
CA TYR A 393 6.46 -2.01 16.16
C TYR A 393 7.85 -1.42 16.35
N LYS A 394 8.88 -2.28 16.26
CA LYS A 394 10.28 -1.89 16.38
C LYS A 394 11.06 -2.45 15.18
N HIS A 395 11.44 -1.56 14.27
CA HIS A 395 12.20 -1.90 13.08
C HIS A 395 12.99 -0.66 12.60
N GLN A 396 14.18 -0.88 12.03
CA GLN A 396 15.08 0.21 11.60
C GLN A 396 14.51 1.10 10.48
N ASN A 397 13.51 0.60 9.73
CA ASN A 397 12.84 1.32 8.64
C ASN A 397 11.37 1.68 8.95
N ILE A 398 10.98 1.64 10.22
CA ILE A 398 9.69 2.12 10.71
C ILE A 398 9.98 3.24 11.70
N VAL A 399 9.26 4.36 11.61
CA VAL A 399 9.42 5.47 12.57
C VAL A 399 9.18 4.97 14.00
N SER A 400 9.82 5.61 14.98
CA SER A 400 9.78 5.19 16.38
C SER A 400 9.17 6.31 17.19
N LEU A 401 8.16 5.97 17.99
CA LEU A 401 7.49 6.94 18.83
C LEU A 401 8.41 7.36 19.98
N ARG A 402 8.69 8.66 20.08
CA ARG A 402 9.33 9.28 21.23
C ARG A 402 8.30 9.72 22.27
N GLY A 403 7.18 10.27 21.80
CA GLY A 403 6.08 10.69 22.64
C GLY A 403 4.94 11.32 21.86
N PHE A 404 3.93 11.80 22.57
CA PHE A 404 2.76 12.43 21.96
C PHE A 404 2.20 13.55 22.83
N CYS A 405 1.38 14.41 22.23
CA CYS A 405 0.60 15.44 22.90
C CYS A 405 -0.87 15.32 22.49
N ASP A 406 -1.75 15.35 23.49
CA ASP A 406 -3.21 15.44 23.35
C ASP A 406 -3.70 16.47 24.37
N GLU A 407 -3.49 17.75 24.06
CA GLU A 407 -3.74 18.89 24.95
C GLU A 407 -4.37 20.04 24.16
N SER A 408 -5.34 20.75 24.75
CA SER A 408 -5.92 21.96 24.14
C SER A 408 -6.45 21.79 22.70
N LYS A 409 -6.96 20.58 22.35
CA LYS A 409 -7.39 20.17 20.99
C LYS A 409 -6.26 20.01 19.98
N GLU A 410 -5.01 20.00 20.41
CA GLU A 410 -3.86 19.66 19.57
C GLU A 410 -3.55 18.17 19.71
N LYS A 411 -3.38 17.49 18.57
CA LYS A 411 -2.90 16.12 18.51
C LYS A 411 -1.59 16.05 17.76
N ILE A 412 -0.53 15.68 18.47
CA ILE A 412 0.83 15.75 17.96
C ILE A 412 1.57 14.46 18.29
N ILE A 413 2.22 13.88 17.29
CA ILE A 413 3.07 12.71 17.42
C ILE A 413 4.52 13.16 17.27
N VAL A 414 5.39 12.76 18.20
CA VAL A 414 6.83 13.07 18.18
C VAL A 414 7.60 11.78 17.90
N TYR A 415 8.36 11.76 16.81
CA TYR A 415 9.20 10.65 16.39
C TYR A 415 10.65 10.84 16.83
N ASP A 416 11.33 9.74 17.15
CA ASP A 416 12.70 9.72 17.68
C ASP A 416 13.80 9.84 16.60
N TYR A 417 13.55 10.61 15.53
CA TYR A 417 14.47 10.72 14.40
C TYR A 417 14.63 12.15 13.89
N ALA A 418 15.85 12.48 13.45
CA ALA A 418 16.18 13.70 12.76
C ALA A 418 15.89 13.55 11.25
N ILE A 419 14.66 13.83 10.87
CA ILE A 419 14.22 13.69 9.48
C ILE A 419 14.84 14.81 8.64
N HIS A 420 15.43 14.43 7.52
CA HIS A 420 15.96 15.35 6.53
C HIS A 420 14.84 15.87 5.63
N GLN A 421 14.12 14.98 4.93
CA GLN A 421 13.02 15.33 4.02
C GLN A 421 12.22 14.07 3.60
N ARG A 422 11.04 14.25 2.99
CA ARG A 422 10.27 13.21 2.31
C ARG A 422 10.93 12.76 1.00
N LEU A 423 10.69 11.51 0.62
CA LEU A 423 11.21 10.94 -0.62
C LEU A 423 10.72 11.71 -1.84
N ASP A 424 9.43 11.99 -1.96
CA ASP A 424 8.86 12.65 -3.15
C ASP A 424 9.46 14.03 -3.44
N VAL A 425 9.75 14.81 -2.39
CA VAL A 425 10.46 16.09 -2.52
C VAL A 425 11.91 15.88 -2.96
N LEU A 426 12.61 14.89 -2.39
CA LEU A 426 14.00 14.58 -2.74
C LEU A 426 14.15 14.02 -4.16
N LEU A 427 13.14 13.34 -4.70
CA LEU A 427 13.16 12.84 -6.08
C LEU A 427 13.24 13.96 -7.12
N LEU A 428 12.84 15.19 -6.76
CA LEU A 428 12.95 16.37 -7.61
C LEU A 428 14.32 17.06 -7.48
N ASP A 429 15.16 16.69 -6.51
CA ASP A 429 16.50 17.25 -6.36
C ASP A 429 17.49 16.54 -7.32
N PRO A 430 18.11 17.25 -8.28
CA PRO A 430 19.07 16.66 -9.21
C PRO A 430 20.35 16.14 -8.51
N LYS A 431 20.61 16.55 -7.27
CA LYS A 431 21.74 16.04 -6.47
C LYS A 431 21.44 14.70 -5.79
N PHE A 432 20.18 14.28 -5.75
CA PHE A 432 19.80 13.00 -5.14
C PHE A 432 20.15 11.85 -6.08
N THR A 433 21.31 11.24 -5.83
CA THR A 433 21.96 10.25 -6.69
C THR A 433 21.20 8.92 -6.77
N TRP A 434 21.51 8.13 -7.79
CA TRP A 434 20.90 6.81 -7.97
C TRP A 434 21.13 5.87 -6.78
N ILE A 435 22.36 5.79 -6.26
CA ILE A 435 22.68 4.91 -5.11
C ILE A 435 21.86 5.29 -3.88
N GLN A 436 21.63 6.59 -3.64
CA GLN A 436 20.81 7.07 -2.53
C GLN A 436 19.33 6.72 -2.74
N ARG A 437 18.80 6.91 -3.95
CA ARG A 437 17.43 6.50 -4.33
C ARG A 437 17.23 5.00 -4.13
N LEU A 438 18.19 4.18 -4.58
CA LEU A 438 18.14 2.73 -4.43
C LEU A 438 18.14 2.29 -2.97
N LYS A 439 18.98 2.91 -2.13
CA LYS A 439 18.98 2.68 -0.68
C LYS A 439 17.66 3.10 -0.02
N ALA A 440 17.07 4.20 -0.46
CA ALA A 440 15.76 4.65 0.03
C ALA A 440 14.65 3.66 -0.30
N CYS A 441 14.60 3.20 -1.56
CA CYS A 441 13.67 2.16 -2.01
C CYS A 441 13.85 0.85 -1.25
N LEU A 442 15.10 0.42 -1.02
CA LEU A 442 15.40 -0.77 -0.24
C LEU A 442 14.95 -0.63 1.21
N GLY A 443 15.19 0.52 1.85
CA GLY A 443 14.72 0.78 3.22
C GLY A 443 13.21 0.73 3.33
N ALA A 444 12.49 1.35 2.39
CA ALA A 444 11.03 1.27 2.32
C ALA A 444 10.55 -0.19 2.15
N ALA A 445 11.17 -0.96 1.25
CA ALA A 445 10.83 -2.37 1.06
C ALA A 445 11.05 -3.21 2.33
N CYS A 446 12.16 -3.00 3.06
CA CYS A 446 12.43 -3.66 4.33
C CYS A 446 11.39 -3.32 5.41
N GLY A 447 10.97 -2.05 5.47
CA GLY A 447 9.90 -1.63 6.38
C GLY A 447 8.58 -2.34 6.06
N LEU A 448 8.23 -2.44 4.78
CA LEU A 448 7.00 -3.09 4.34
C LEU A 448 7.02 -4.61 4.56
N GLU A 449 8.14 -5.28 4.29
CA GLU A 449 8.35 -6.70 4.62
C GLU A 449 8.11 -6.97 6.11
N TYR A 450 8.69 -6.15 6.99
CA TYR A 450 8.47 -6.29 8.43
C TYR A 450 6.98 -6.17 8.81
N LEU A 451 6.25 -5.21 8.23
CA LEU A 451 4.81 -5.06 8.47
C LEU A 451 4.03 -6.32 8.02
N HIS A 452 4.34 -6.83 6.82
CA HIS A 452 3.64 -7.96 6.23
C HIS A 452 3.95 -9.29 6.92
N ASP A 453 5.24 -9.60 7.10
CA ASP A 453 5.69 -10.95 7.43
C ASP A 453 5.83 -11.16 8.94
N HIS A 454 6.10 -10.09 9.71
CA HIS A 454 6.28 -10.19 11.16
C HIS A 454 5.05 -9.71 11.94
N LYS A 455 4.23 -8.84 11.34
CA LYS A 455 3.08 -8.21 12.02
C LYS A 455 1.74 -8.52 11.38
N GLY A 456 1.67 -9.20 10.23
CA GLY A 456 0.40 -9.45 9.53
C GLY A 456 -0.37 -8.17 9.23
N THR A 457 0.35 -7.06 9.02
CA THR A 457 -0.21 -5.71 8.91
C THR A 457 -0.11 -5.21 7.50
N HIS A 458 -1.23 -4.81 6.92
CA HIS A 458 -1.30 -4.14 5.63
C HIS A 458 -1.20 -2.63 5.83
N HIS A 459 -0.29 -1.98 5.12
CA HIS A 459 -0.08 -0.54 5.28
C HIS A 459 -1.24 0.26 4.71
N GLY A 460 -1.71 -0.08 3.50
CA GLY A 460 -2.88 0.52 2.84
C GLY A 460 -2.65 1.90 2.24
N HIS A 461 -1.49 2.52 2.50
CA HIS A 461 -1.20 3.91 2.12
C HIS A 461 0.27 4.15 1.73
N ILE A 462 0.91 3.19 1.05
CA ILE A 462 2.31 3.33 0.62
C ILE A 462 2.41 4.32 -0.54
N ARG A 463 3.21 5.38 -0.37
CA ARG A 463 3.55 6.38 -1.40
C ARG A 463 4.86 7.07 -1.03
N SER A 464 5.51 7.72 -1.99
CA SER A 464 6.77 8.45 -1.77
C SER A 464 6.62 9.58 -0.74
N ALA A 465 5.46 10.21 -0.66
CA ALA A 465 5.13 11.20 0.38
C ALA A 465 5.13 10.64 1.82
N ASN A 466 4.90 9.33 2.00
CA ASN A 466 4.85 8.66 3.30
C ASN A 466 6.15 7.89 3.59
N ILE A 467 7.23 8.23 2.89
CA ILE A 467 8.57 7.69 3.12
C ILE A 467 9.47 8.86 3.48
N LEU A 468 9.96 8.85 4.72
CA LEU A 468 10.80 9.90 5.28
C LEU A 468 12.26 9.43 5.26
N LEU A 469 13.18 10.33 4.95
CA LEU A 469 14.61 10.04 4.96
C LEU A 469 15.33 10.83 6.06
N ASP A 470 16.27 10.18 6.75
CA ASP A 470 17.21 10.89 7.62
C ASP A 470 18.43 11.43 6.83
N ARG A 471 19.35 12.11 7.53
CA ARG A 471 20.57 12.67 6.93
C ARG A 471 21.55 11.62 6.38
N ASN A 472 21.37 10.36 6.74
CA ASN A 472 22.16 9.23 6.25
C ASN A 472 21.43 8.47 5.13
N TRP A 473 20.30 9.00 4.64
CA TRP A 473 19.46 8.41 3.59
C TRP A 473 18.79 7.10 3.99
N ASN A 474 18.65 6.83 5.30
CA ASN A 474 17.83 5.71 5.76
C ASN A 474 16.36 6.10 5.58
N ALA A 475 15.58 5.19 4.99
CA ALA A 475 14.15 5.39 4.77
C ALA A 475 13.32 4.84 5.93
N TYR A 476 12.28 5.59 6.29
CA TYR A 476 11.31 5.24 7.32
C TYR A 476 9.90 5.37 6.76
N ILE A 477 9.10 4.31 6.85
CA ILE A 477 7.67 4.37 6.52
C ILE A 477 6.94 5.10 7.65
N THR A 478 6.07 6.05 7.28
CA THR A 478 5.18 6.81 8.18
C THR A 478 3.71 6.57 7.81
N ASP A 479 2.79 7.16 8.58
CA ASP A 479 1.34 7.12 8.38
C ASP A 479 0.75 5.72 8.53
N ILE A 480 1.40 4.90 9.36
CA ILE A 480 0.88 3.59 9.77
C ILE A 480 -0.42 3.71 10.57
N GLY A 481 -0.79 4.93 10.97
CA GLY A 481 -2.10 5.26 11.48
C GLY A 481 -3.24 4.91 10.53
N LEU A 482 -3.00 4.56 9.26
CA LEU A 482 -4.00 4.00 8.32
C LEU A 482 -3.93 2.47 8.16
N SER A 483 -2.89 1.83 8.73
CA SER A 483 -2.63 0.40 8.59
C SER A 483 -3.69 -0.49 9.26
N ARG A 484 -3.86 -1.70 8.73
CA ARG A 484 -4.85 -2.70 9.19
C ARG A 484 -4.16 -3.98 9.62
N TYR A 485 -4.50 -4.47 10.81
CA TYR A 485 -4.02 -5.74 11.35
C TYR A 485 -5.00 -6.88 11.02
N GLY A 486 -4.50 -8.06 10.64
CA GLY A 486 -5.29 -9.29 10.68
C GLY A 486 -4.50 -10.58 10.66
N LYS A 487 -5.23 -11.68 10.82
CA LYS A 487 -4.69 -13.04 10.73
C LYS A 487 -4.23 -13.30 9.29
N ASP A 488 -3.18 -14.11 9.14
CA ASP A 488 -2.44 -14.39 7.90
C ASP A 488 -3.25 -14.93 6.68
N ASN A 489 -4.59 -15.02 6.76
CA ASN A 489 -5.47 -15.56 5.71
C ASN A 489 -6.78 -14.77 5.47
N GLU A 490 -6.96 -13.57 6.04
CA GLU A 490 -8.16 -12.75 5.79
C GLU A 490 -7.81 -11.55 4.88
N ASP A 491 -8.39 -11.50 3.67
CA ASP A 491 -8.34 -10.32 2.82
C ASP A 491 -9.07 -9.16 3.56
N HIS A 492 -8.39 -8.03 3.78
CA HIS A 492 -8.95 -6.92 4.55
C HIS A 492 -9.73 -5.96 3.66
N ARG A 493 -11.03 -5.77 3.90
CA ARG A 493 -11.77 -4.73 3.16
C ARG A 493 -11.27 -3.33 3.55
N ILE A 494 -11.00 -2.46 2.58
CA ILE A 494 -10.62 -1.07 2.86
C ILE A 494 -11.83 -0.35 3.47
N LEU A 495 -11.67 0.09 4.71
CA LEU A 495 -12.69 0.80 5.49
C LEU A 495 -12.66 2.32 5.30
N PHE A 496 -11.60 2.86 4.68
CA PHE A 496 -11.41 4.31 4.45
C PHE A 496 -10.78 4.56 3.08
N PHE A 497 -11.54 5.19 2.18
CA PHE A 497 -10.98 5.86 1.00
C PHE A 497 -10.64 7.28 1.43
N ASP A 498 -9.36 7.65 1.40
CA ASP A 498 -8.99 9.06 1.41
C ASP A 498 -9.16 9.58 -0.03
N GLU A 499 -10.16 10.46 -0.23
CA GLU A 499 -10.48 11.06 -1.53
C GLU A 499 -9.32 11.89 -2.11
N GLU A 500 -8.35 12.30 -1.29
CA GLU A 500 -7.17 13.07 -1.71
C GLU A 500 -6.05 12.19 -2.32
N VAL A 501 -6.15 10.86 -2.20
CA VAL A 501 -5.08 9.97 -2.66
C VAL A 501 -5.11 9.83 -4.17
N PRO A 502 -3.99 10.09 -4.87
CA PRO A 502 -3.94 9.93 -6.31
C PRO A 502 -4.29 8.49 -6.71
N LEU A 503 -5.33 8.32 -7.54
CA LEU A 503 -5.85 7.01 -7.98
C LEU A 503 -4.79 6.06 -8.57
N GLY A 504 -3.62 6.57 -8.94
CA GLY A 504 -2.52 5.78 -9.49
C GLY A 504 -1.78 4.90 -8.48
N TYR A 505 -1.77 5.22 -7.19
CA TYR A 505 -1.16 4.35 -6.17
C TYR A 505 -2.05 3.16 -5.80
N PHE A 506 -3.35 3.26 -6.05
CA PHE A 506 -4.28 2.18 -5.76
C PHE A 506 -4.14 1.05 -6.78
N ASP A 507 -4.04 -0.16 -6.25
CA ASP A 507 -4.15 -1.39 -7.01
C ASP A 507 -5.43 -1.37 -7.89
N PRO A 508 -5.34 -1.59 -9.21
CA PRO A 508 -6.53 -1.67 -10.05
C PRO A 508 -7.55 -2.71 -9.57
N ILE A 509 -7.09 -3.82 -8.99
CA ILE A 509 -7.95 -4.89 -8.45
C ILE A 509 -8.77 -4.38 -7.26
N TYR A 510 -8.24 -3.40 -6.52
CA TYR A 510 -8.94 -2.82 -5.38
C TYR A 510 -10.23 -2.10 -5.82
N LYS A 511 -10.25 -1.45 -6.98
CA LYS A 511 -11.46 -0.78 -7.50
C LYS A 511 -12.63 -1.74 -7.67
N ASP A 512 -12.34 -3.01 -7.97
CA ASP A 512 -13.36 -4.02 -8.27
C ASP A 512 -13.71 -4.89 -7.04
N THR A 513 -12.76 -5.10 -6.13
CA THR A 513 -12.90 -6.06 -5.02
C THR A 513 -13.07 -5.41 -3.64
N VAL A 514 -12.64 -4.15 -3.47
CA VAL A 514 -12.59 -3.44 -2.19
C VAL A 514 -11.69 -4.15 -1.14
N LEU A 515 -10.84 -5.10 -1.56
CA LEU A 515 -9.94 -5.85 -0.70
C LEU A 515 -8.53 -5.25 -0.76
N LEU A 516 -8.01 -4.85 0.40
CA LEU A 516 -6.60 -4.60 0.66
C LEU A 516 -5.90 -5.92 0.98
N THR A 517 -4.82 -6.15 0.25
CA THR A 517 -4.00 -7.34 0.37
C THR A 517 -2.53 -6.93 0.49
N LYS A 518 -1.66 -7.85 0.91
CA LYS A 518 -0.20 -7.62 0.91
C LYS A 518 0.26 -7.22 -0.49
N GLU A 519 -0.32 -7.84 -1.51
CA GLU A 519 -0.06 -7.59 -2.92
C GLU A 519 -0.48 -6.19 -3.38
N SER A 520 -1.46 -5.57 -2.70
CA SER A 520 -1.87 -4.20 -2.96
C SER A 520 -0.82 -3.20 -2.49
N ASP A 521 -0.22 -3.40 -1.31
CA ASP A 521 0.93 -2.58 -0.87
C ASP A 521 2.15 -2.78 -1.76
N VAL A 522 2.38 -4.01 -2.26
CA VAL A 522 3.45 -4.30 -3.24
C VAL A 522 3.23 -3.52 -4.53
N TYR A 523 1.98 -3.42 -5.01
CA TYR A 523 1.65 -2.60 -6.17
C TYR A 523 2.01 -1.12 -5.92
N SER A 524 1.57 -0.56 -4.79
CA SER A 524 1.86 0.83 -4.43
C SER A 524 3.37 1.08 -4.27
N LEU A 525 4.13 0.13 -3.69
CA LEU A 525 5.59 0.19 -3.65
C LEU A 525 6.19 0.18 -5.07
N GLY A 526 5.66 -0.63 -5.99
CA GLY A 526 6.06 -0.64 -7.40
C GLY A 526 5.92 0.74 -8.06
N VAL A 527 4.86 1.49 -7.72
CA VAL A 527 4.71 2.88 -8.17
C VAL A 527 5.85 3.75 -7.64
N VAL A 528 6.15 3.69 -6.34
CA VAL A 528 7.25 4.43 -5.71
C VAL A 528 8.61 4.10 -6.34
N LEU A 529 8.86 2.83 -6.70
CA LEU A 529 10.09 2.44 -7.40
C LEU A 529 10.23 3.15 -8.76
N PHE A 530 9.15 3.30 -9.52
CA PHE A 530 9.18 4.05 -10.77
C PHE A 530 9.25 5.56 -10.57
N GLU A 531 8.65 6.11 -9.52
CA GLU A 531 8.87 7.52 -9.15
C GLU A 531 10.36 7.77 -8.91
N ALA A 532 11.04 6.85 -8.22
CA ALA A 532 12.46 6.94 -7.95
C ALA A 532 13.33 6.92 -9.21
N LEU A 533 12.94 6.15 -10.23
CA LEU A 533 13.65 6.05 -11.50
C LEU A 533 13.38 7.22 -12.46
N CYS A 534 12.15 7.73 -12.46
CA CYS A 534 11.68 8.71 -13.44
C CYS A 534 11.67 10.15 -12.92
N SER A 535 11.86 10.37 -11.62
CA SER A 535 11.71 11.69 -10.96
C SER A 535 10.38 12.36 -11.29
N ARG A 536 9.34 11.54 -11.41
CA ARG A 536 8.00 11.96 -11.83
C ARG A 536 6.99 11.56 -10.77
N PRO A 537 6.07 12.46 -10.38
CA PRO A 537 4.99 12.09 -9.47
C PRO A 537 4.05 11.06 -10.10
N CYS A 538 3.40 10.25 -9.26
CA CYS A 538 2.43 9.25 -9.68
C CYS A 538 1.32 9.81 -10.60
N ILE A 539 0.83 11.01 -10.30
CA ILE A 539 -0.12 11.76 -11.14
C ILE A 539 0.48 13.10 -11.49
N ASP A 540 0.55 13.37 -12.79
CA ASP A 540 1.08 14.60 -13.35
C ASP A 540 -0.02 15.35 -14.11
N ASN A 541 -0.53 16.40 -13.47
CA ASN A 541 -1.66 17.17 -13.96
C ASN A 541 -1.31 18.07 -15.15
N SER A 542 -0.06 18.13 -15.62
CA SER A 542 0.28 18.85 -16.85
C SER A 542 -0.18 18.11 -18.12
N TYR A 543 -0.61 16.85 -18.01
CA TYR A 543 -1.10 16.05 -19.12
C TYR A 543 -2.57 15.68 -18.93
N GLU A 544 -3.34 15.71 -20.01
CA GLU A 544 -4.75 15.30 -20.02
C GLU A 544 -4.97 13.86 -20.52
N ASP A 545 -3.93 13.22 -21.07
CA ASP A 545 -4.02 11.87 -21.65
C ASP A 545 -3.42 10.79 -20.73
N ALA A 546 -3.20 9.58 -21.27
CA ALA A 546 -2.63 8.45 -20.55
C ALA A 546 -1.26 8.74 -19.90
N ARG A 547 -0.52 9.77 -20.35
CA ARG A 547 0.73 10.23 -19.73
C ARG A 547 0.52 10.80 -18.34
N ARG A 548 -0.71 11.21 -17.99
CA ARG A 548 -1.06 11.72 -16.66
C ARG A 548 -0.74 10.74 -15.53
N SER A 549 -0.87 9.44 -15.78
CA SER A 549 -0.65 8.39 -14.78
C SER A 549 0.67 7.67 -15.05
N LEU A 550 1.59 7.75 -14.08
CA LEU A 550 2.89 7.10 -14.17
C LEU A 550 2.77 5.58 -14.38
N PRO A 551 1.96 4.80 -13.61
CA PRO A 551 1.81 3.36 -13.85
C PRO A 551 1.33 3.01 -15.27
N ILE A 552 0.40 3.79 -15.83
CA ILE A 552 -0.12 3.59 -17.20
C ILE A 552 1.00 3.85 -18.22
N LEU A 553 1.72 4.96 -18.05
CA LEU A 553 2.83 5.34 -18.92
C LEU A 553 3.96 4.30 -18.91
N ILE A 554 4.34 3.82 -17.73
CA ILE A 554 5.40 2.82 -17.56
C ILE A 554 4.98 1.50 -18.20
N LYS A 555 3.75 1.04 -17.97
CA LYS A 555 3.25 -0.19 -18.61
C LYS A 555 3.35 -0.13 -20.13
N LYS A 556 2.99 1.02 -20.72
CA LYS A 556 3.13 1.24 -22.17
C LYS A 556 4.59 1.20 -22.62
N ASN A 557 5.47 1.97 -21.99
CA ASN A 557 6.87 2.07 -22.42
C ASN A 557 7.66 0.77 -22.21
N TYR A 558 7.35 0.01 -21.15
CA TYR A 558 7.97 -1.28 -20.91
C TYR A 558 7.62 -2.28 -22.03
N LEU A 559 6.34 -2.37 -22.42
CA LEU A 559 5.88 -3.22 -23.52
C LEU A 559 6.49 -2.81 -24.87
N GLU A 560 6.72 -1.51 -25.08
CA GLU A 560 7.36 -0.98 -26.27
C GLU A 560 8.90 -1.02 -26.24
N GLN A 561 9.52 -1.50 -25.15
CA GLN A 561 10.98 -1.49 -24.93
C GLN A 561 11.60 -0.09 -25.02
N LYS A 562 10.89 0.92 -24.52
CA LYS A 562 11.29 2.34 -24.55
C LYS A 562 11.48 2.94 -23.16
N LEU A 563 11.75 2.10 -22.15
CA LEU A 563 11.83 2.59 -20.77
C LEU A 563 12.97 3.58 -20.56
N ASP A 564 14.07 3.48 -21.30
CA ASP A 564 15.17 4.45 -21.28
C ASP A 564 14.71 5.89 -21.55
N SER A 565 13.59 6.08 -22.28
CA SER A 565 13.05 7.40 -22.60
C SER A 565 12.36 8.10 -21.42
N VAL A 566 12.00 7.36 -20.36
CA VAL A 566 11.32 7.90 -19.18
C VAL A 566 12.22 7.93 -17.93
N VAL A 567 13.44 7.41 -18.03
CA VAL A 567 14.44 7.51 -16.95
C VAL A 567 14.92 8.96 -16.84
N ASP A 568 15.03 9.47 -15.61
CA ASP A 568 15.58 10.80 -15.35
C ASP A 568 16.96 10.95 -16.01
N ASP A 569 17.11 11.98 -16.84
CA ASP A 569 18.35 12.28 -17.57
C ASP A 569 19.55 12.45 -16.64
N ASN A 570 19.34 12.98 -15.42
CA ASN A 570 20.39 13.14 -14.41
C ASN A 570 20.93 11.80 -13.90
N LEU A 571 20.12 10.74 -13.98
CA LEU A 571 20.46 9.41 -13.47
C LEU A 571 21.09 8.50 -14.51
N ARG A 572 20.85 8.71 -15.81
CA ARG A 572 21.23 7.75 -16.88
C ARG A 572 22.69 7.31 -16.86
N GLN A 573 23.62 8.19 -16.50
CA GLN A 573 25.05 7.88 -16.43
C GLN A 573 25.50 7.30 -15.08
N GLN A 574 24.63 7.33 -14.08
CA GLN A 574 24.89 6.83 -12.73
C GLN A 574 24.54 5.34 -12.58
N ILE A 575 23.68 4.79 -13.44
CA ILE A 575 23.12 3.44 -13.25
C ILE A 575 23.92 2.41 -14.06
N GLY A 576 24.44 1.37 -13.38
CA GLY A 576 25.01 0.21 -14.07
C GLY A 576 23.92 -0.65 -14.73
N GLN A 577 24.15 -1.15 -15.95
CA GLN A 577 23.14 -1.91 -16.71
C GLN A 577 22.52 -3.09 -15.92
N SER A 578 23.33 -3.88 -15.22
CA SER A 578 22.81 -5.00 -14.41
C SER A 578 21.94 -4.55 -13.24
N CYS A 579 22.26 -3.40 -12.63
CA CYS A 579 21.40 -2.78 -11.62
C CYS A 579 20.09 -2.31 -12.25
N PHE A 580 20.17 -1.64 -13.41
CA PHE A 580 19.00 -1.13 -14.13
C PHE A 580 18.02 -2.25 -14.48
N ASP A 581 18.49 -3.31 -15.15
CA ASP A 581 17.66 -4.43 -15.60
C ASP A 581 16.99 -5.14 -14.42
N THR A 582 17.73 -5.35 -13.33
CA THR A 582 17.24 -5.98 -12.10
C THR A 582 16.16 -5.13 -11.43
N PHE A 583 16.42 -3.83 -11.27
CA PHE A 583 15.50 -2.90 -10.63
C PHE A 583 14.19 -2.73 -11.42
N VAL A 584 14.31 -2.51 -12.73
CA VAL A 584 13.20 -2.30 -13.64
C VAL A 584 12.33 -3.55 -13.76
N GLY A 585 12.95 -4.73 -13.88
CA GLY A 585 12.23 -6.00 -13.93
C GLY A 585 11.38 -6.22 -12.67
N LEU A 586 11.96 -5.97 -11.50
CA LEU A 586 11.25 -6.05 -10.22
C LEU A 586 10.11 -5.04 -10.14
N ALA A 587 10.38 -3.77 -10.40
CA ALA A 587 9.40 -2.70 -10.30
C ALA A 587 8.20 -2.94 -11.23
N TYR A 588 8.45 -3.43 -12.45
CA TYR A 588 7.39 -3.81 -13.38
C TYR A 588 6.56 -4.99 -12.86
N GLN A 589 7.21 -6.02 -12.30
CA GLN A 589 6.52 -7.18 -11.72
C GLN A 589 5.59 -6.78 -10.55
N CYS A 590 5.98 -5.79 -9.74
CA CYS A 590 5.11 -5.23 -8.70
C CYS A 590 3.81 -4.62 -9.27
N LEU A 591 3.84 -4.10 -10.50
CA LEU A 591 2.68 -3.49 -11.16
C LEU A 591 1.79 -4.49 -11.92
N GLU A 592 2.03 -5.79 -11.81
CA GLU A 592 1.24 -6.83 -12.47
C GLU A 592 -0.27 -6.71 -12.18
N SER A 593 -1.09 -6.89 -13.21
CA SER A 593 -2.54 -6.77 -13.09
C SER A 593 -3.17 -7.97 -12.36
N ASN A 594 -2.47 -9.10 -12.28
CA ASN A 594 -2.89 -10.25 -11.49
C ASN A 594 -2.09 -10.27 -10.17
N LYS A 595 -2.78 -10.16 -9.02
CA LYS A 595 -2.14 -10.14 -7.69
C LYS A 595 -1.20 -11.32 -7.47
N SER A 596 -1.55 -12.51 -7.97
CA SER A 596 -0.77 -13.74 -7.79
C SER A 596 0.56 -13.76 -8.56
N ARG A 597 0.77 -12.81 -9.47
CA ARG A 597 2.03 -12.66 -10.23
C ARG A 597 2.98 -11.63 -9.62
N ARG A 598 2.50 -10.83 -8.67
CA ARG A 598 3.33 -9.87 -7.96
C ARG A 598 4.30 -10.59 -7.04
N PRO A 599 5.51 -10.06 -6.84
CA PRO A 599 6.48 -10.66 -5.92
C PRO A 599 6.01 -10.49 -4.47
N THR A 600 6.47 -11.39 -3.60
CA THR A 600 6.36 -11.17 -2.14
C THR A 600 7.31 -10.05 -1.72
N THR A 601 7.02 -9.38 -0.60
CA THR A 601 7.90 -8.34 -0.04
C THR A 601 9.31 -8.85 0.24
N ASN A 602 9.46 -10.08 0.73
CA ASN A 602 10.78 -10.70 0.91
C ASN A 602 11.57 -10.81 -0.42
N LEU A 603 10.90 -11.21 -1.52
CA LEU A 603 11.51 -11.26 -2.85
C LEU A 603 11.86 -9.85 -3.37
N VAL A 604 11.02 -8.84 -3.07
CA VAL A 604 11.32 -7.44 -3.38
C VAL A 604 12.60 -7.00 -2.68
N VAL A 605 12.72 -7.25 -1.37
CA VAL A 605 13.90 -6.89 -0.57
C VAL A 605 15.15 -7.58 -1.08
N SER A 606 15.11 -8.90 -1.33
CA SER A 606 16.28 -9.63 -1.83
C SER A 606 16.72 -9.14 -3.20
N THR A 607 15.77 -8.83 -4.09
CA THR A 607 16.07 -8.35 -5.44
C THR A 607 16.64 -6.93 -5.44
N LEU A 608 16.14 -6.04 -4.59
CA LEU A 608 16.70 -4.70 -4.41
C LEU A 608 18.12 -4.73 -3.80
N LYS A 609 18.40 -5.67 -2.88
CA LYS A 609 19.78 -5.91 -2.38
C LYS A 609 20.72 -6.33 -3.51
N THR A 610 20.30 -7.27 -4.35
CA THR A 610 21.08 -7.67 -5.53
C THR A 610 21.32 -6.51 -6.49
N ALA A 611 20.31 -5.67 -6.74
CA ALA A 611 20.48 -4.46 -7.56
C ALA A 611 21.51 -3.50 -6.95
N LEU A 612 21.48 -3.32 -5.62
CA LEU A 612 22.43 -2.49 -4.89
C LEU A 612 23.87 -3.03 -5.01
N GLU A 613 24.06 -4.34 -4.85
CA GLU A 613 25.37 -4.99 -5.04
C GLU A 613 25.91 -4.77 -6.46
N TYR A 614 25.07 -4.91 -7.49
CA TYR A 614 25.46 -4.60 -8.87
C TYR A 614 25.87 -3.15 -9.06
N GLN A 615 25.17 -2.22 -8.42
CA GLN A 615 25.48 -0.80 -8.47
C GLN A 615 26.81 -0.48 -7.76
N GLU A 616 27.06 -1.05 -6.59
CA GLU A 616 28.32 -0.87 -5.86
C GLU A 616 29.52 -1.39 -6.68
N VAL A 617 29.36 -2.53 -7.37
CA VAL A 617 30.38 -3.06 -8.28
C VAL A 617 30.60 -2.14 -9.49
N PHE A 618 29.55 -1.49 -10.00
CA PHE A 618 29.65 -0.52 -11.10
C PHE A 618 30.42 0.73 -10.66
N GLU A 619 30.10 1.29 -9.50
CA GLU A 619 30.80 2.47 -8.95
C GLU A 619 32.28 2.18 -8.62
N ALA A 620 32.58 1.00 -8.08
CA ALA A 620 33.95 0.56 -7.84
C ALA A 620 34.77 0.43 -9.14
N LYS A 621 34.13 0.09 -10.27
CA LYS A 621 34.80 0.04 -11.59
C LYS A 621 35.06 1.44 -12.16
N ALA A 622 34.17 2.40 -11.93
CA ALA A 622 34.35 3.80 -12.33
C ALA A 622 35.48 4.49 -11.53
N ASN A 623 35.71 4.09 -10.28
CA ASN A 623 36.70 4.68 -9.37
C ASN A 623 38.15 4.17 -9.50
N ARG A 624 38.47 3.28 -10.46
CA ARG A 624 39.83 2.69 -10.65
C ARG A 624 40.95 3.70 -10.98
N LEU A 625 40.61 4.94 -11.31
CA LEU A 625 41.58 6.03 -11.51
C LEU A 625 42.20 6.53 -10.20
N LEU A 626 41.55 6.33 -9.04
CA LEU A 626 42.03 6.78 -7.74
C LEU A 626 43.23 5.98 -7.23
N ASP A 627 43.47 4.79 -7.78
CA ASP A 627 44.64 3.95 -7.47
C ASP A 627 45.96 4.54 -8.00
N PHE A 628 45.88 5.60 -8.83
CA PHE A 628 47.02 6.26 -9.46
C PHE A 628 47.36 7.59 -8.77
N GLU A 629 48.65 7.93 -8.75
CA GLU A 629 49.17 9.14 -8.10
C GLU A 629 48.56 10.41 -8.69
N GLU A 630 48.17 11.36 -7.84
CA GLU A 630 47.59 12.64 -8.27
C GLU A 630 48.69 13.62 -8.71
N ILE A 631 49.00 13.60 -10.00
CA ILE A 631 49.93 14.54 -10.63
C ILE A 631 49.22 15.14 -11.84
N CYS A 632 48.76 16.37 -11.71
CA CYS A 632 47.98 17.04 -12.74
C CYS A 632 48.83 18.00 -13.58
N PRO A 633 49.08 17.71 -14.87
CA PRO A 633 49.65 18.70 -15.79
C PRO A 633 48.70 19.91 -15.91
N PRO A 634 49.17 21.16 -16.12
CA PRO A 634 48.32 22.32 -16.31
C PRO A 634 47.33 22.09 -17.46
N GLY A 635 46.05 22.33 -17.19
CA GLY A 635 44.94 22.04 -18.10
C GLY A 635 44.56 20.56 -18.23
N GLY A 636 45.07 19.69 -17.36
CA GLY A 636 44.91 18.24 -17.43
C GLY A 636 43.86 17.61 -16.52
N SER A 637 43.07 18.42 -15.79
CA SER A 637 42.06 17.93 -14.83
C SER A 637 41.05 16.96 -15.45
N ASP A 638 40.67 17.23 -16.70
CA ASP A 638 39.62 16.48 -17.40
C ASP A 638 40.09 15.89 -18.74
N LEU A 639 41.41 15.93 -19.02
CA LEU A 639 41.98 15.50 -20.29
C LEU A 639 42.91 14.29 -20.14
N VAL A 640 43.09 13.57 -21.24
CA VAL A 640 44.20 12.62 -21.40
C VAL A 640 45.38 13.38 -21.97
N ILE A 641 46.50 13.42 -21.26
CA ILE A 641 47.72 14.12 -21.69
C ILE A 641 48.82 13.09 -21.91
N LEU A 642 49.44 13.13 -23.09
CA LEU A 642 50.56 12.27 -23.43
C LEU A 642 51.79 13.12 -23.74
N TYR A 643 52.83 12.97 -22.92
CA TYR A 643 54.15 13.53 -23.18
C TYR A 643 54.96 12.59 -24.06
N THR A 644 55.52 13.13 -25.14
CA THR A 644 56.24 12.37 -26.16
C THR A 644 57.50 13.11 -26.62
N THR A 645 58.28 12.47 -27.49
CA THR A 645 59.36 13.12 -28.22
C THR A 645 59.37 12.69 -29.68
N SER A 646 59.48 13.64 -30.60
CA SER A 646 59.70 13.38 -32.04
C SER A 646 61.16 13.10 -32.41
N VAL A 647 62.10 13.19 -31.46
CA VAL A 647 63.53 13.00 -31.72
C VAL A 647 63.85 11.51 -31.84
N LYS A 648 64.25 11.08 -33.05
CA LYS A 648 64.65 9.69 -33.36
C LYS A 648 66.01 9.29 -32.79
N GLY A 649 66.67 10.16 -32.02
CA GLY A 649 68.04 9.97 -31.51
C GLY A 649 68.19 8.83 -30.50
N ILE A 650 67.13 8.46 -29.77
CA ILE A 650 67.10 7.31 -28.86
C ILE A 650 66.08 6.31 -29.38
N ARG A 651 66.56 5.24 -30.04
CA ARG A 651 65.70 4.25 -30.73
C ARG A 651 64.62 3.66 -29.83
N LYS A 652 64.93 3.36 -28.55
CA LYS A 652 63.97 2.79 -27.59
C LYS A 652 62.83 3.77 -27.28
N THR A 653 63.15 4.98 -26.84
CA THR A 653 62.18 6.03 -26.49
C THR A 653 61.25 6.39 -27.65
N SER A 654 61.80 6.50 -28.87
CA SER A 654 60.99 6.77 -30.06
C SER A 654 60.02 5.61 -30.36
N LYS A 655 60.47 4.36 -30.24
CA LYS A 655 59.61 3.18 -30.40
C LYS A 655 58.51 3.13 -29.35
N ASP A 656 58.82 3.42 -28.10
CA ASP A 656 57.87 3.42 -26.99
C ASP A 656 56.80 4.50 -27.14
N CYS A 657 57.16 5.71 -27.59
CA CYS A 657 56.17 6.75 -27.93
C CYS A 657 55.23 6.27 -29.04
N SER A 658 55.76 5.71 -30.14
CA SER A 658 54.94 5.20 -31.26
C SER A 658 54.02 4.05 -30.84
N ARG A 659 54.47 3.18 -29.93
CA ARG A 659 53.65 2.08 -29.38
C ARG A 659 52.47 2.62 -28.59
N VAL A 660 52.70 3.56 -27.67
CA VAL A 660 51.62 4.17 -26.86
C VAL A 660 50.63 4.93 -27.74
N HIS A 661 51.10 5.68 -28.74
CA HIS A 661 50.23 6.30 -29.75
C HIS A 661 49.34 5.29 -30.46
N SER A 662 49.91 4.16 -30.89
CA SER A 662 49.18 3.12 -31.61
C SER A 662 48.10 2.48 -30.74
N LEU A 663 48.39 2.23 -29.46
CA LEU A 663 47.44 1.70 -28.49
C LEU A 663 46.29 2.68 -28.20
N LEU A 664 46.59 3.95 -27.91
CA LEU A 664 45.55 4.95 -27.67
C LEU A 664 44.66 5.14 -28.92
N LYS A 665 45.26 5.07 -30.11
CA LYS A 665 44.53 5.15 -31.38
C LYS A 665 43.66 3.92 -31.62
N SER A 666 44.14 2.70 -31.36
CA SER A 666 43.34 1.48 -31.50
C SER A 666 42.16 1.46 -30.53
N LEU A 667 42.34 2.05 -29.34
CA LEU A 667 41.29 2.21 -28.34
C LEU A 667 40.41 3.45 -28.58
N LYS A 668 40.65 4.24 -29.64
CA LYS A 668 39.90 5.47 -29.98
C LYS A 668 39.88 6.52 -28.85
N VAL A 669 40.94 6.61 -28.06
CA VAL A 669 41.07 7.59 -26.98
C VAL A 669 41.50 8.94 -27.55
N LEU A 670 40.78 10.01 -27.20
CA LEU A 670 41.19 11.36 -27.51
C LEU A 670 42.20 11.85 -26.46
N TYR A 671 43.36 12.33 -26.90
CA TYR A 671 44.40 12.85 -26.01
C TYR A 671 45.07 14.10 -26.57
N GLN A 672 45.62 14.91 -25.66
CA GLN A 672 46.48 16.05 -25.96
C GLN A 672 47.94 15.60 -25.90
N GLU A 673 48.61 15.64 -27.06
CA GLU A 673 50.04 15.36 -27.14
C GLU A 673 50.87 16.60 -26.77
N ARG A 674 51.89 16.39 -25.94
CA ARG A 674 52.89 17.39 -25.54
C ARG A 674 54.28 16.89 -25.93
N ASP A 675 54.71 17.25 -27.13
CA ASP A 675 56.05 16.90 -27.64
C ASP A 675 57.12 17.83 -27.04
N VAL A 676 57.93 17.28 -26.14
CA VAL A 676 58.97 18.03 -25.40
C VAL A 676 60.25 18.29 -26.20
N ALA A 677 60.38 17.69 -27.38
CA ALA A 677 61.44 18.05 -28.33
C ALA A 677 61.04 19.24 -29.19
N MET A 678 59.74 19.36 -29.48
CA MET A 678 59.20 20.40 -30.35
C MET A 678 59.00 21.74 -29.63
N TYR A 679 58.64 21.71 -28.34
CA TYR A 679 58.41 22.90 -27.52
C TYR A 679 59.11 22.79 -26.16
N SER A 680 59.95 23.78 -25.83
CA SER A 680 60.68 23.82 -24.55
C SER A 680 59.76 23.93 -23.34
N ASP A 681 58.65 24.65 -23.46
CA ASP A 681 57.74 24.90 -22.35
C ASP A 681 57.15 23.59 -21.78
N PHE A 682 56.86 22.61 -22.65
CA PHE A 682 56.38 21.29 -22.21
C PHE A 682 57.48 20.45 -21.54
N ARG A 683 58.76 20.69 -21.86
CA ARG A 683 59.87 20.06 -21.16
C ARG A 683 60.00 20.61 -19.74
N ASP A 684 59.93 21.93 -19.60
CA ASP A 684 60.01 22.61 -18.31
C ASP A 684 58.79 22.27 -17.45
N GLU A 685 57.62 22.14 -18.08
CA GLU A 685 56.40 21.68 -17.44
C GLU A 685 56.54 20.26 -16.89
N LEU A 686 57.02 19.31 -17.70
CA LEU A 686 57.22 17.93 -17.28
C LEU A 686 58.24 17.81 -16.13
N GLN A 687 59.29 18.65 -16.12
CA GLN A 687 60.26 18.71 -15.03
C GLN A 687 59.65 19.23 -13.72
N LYS A 688 58.69 20.16 -13.80
CA LYS A 688 57.98 20.68 -12.62
C LYS A 688 56.99 19.67 -12.02
N LEU A 689 56.46 18.77 -12.84
CA LEU A 689 55.56 17.68 -12.41
C LEU A 689 56.29 16.53 -11.69
N GLY A 690 57.63 16.56 -11.64
CA GLY A 690 58.47 15.59 -10.92
C GLY A 690 59.73 15.20 -11.69
N LYS A 691 60.54 14.27 -11.16
CA LYS A 691 61.71 13.69 -11.88
C LYS A 691 61.29 12.73 -13.01
N LEU A 692 60.22 13.05 -13.74
CA LEU A 692 59.62 12.25 -14.81
C LEU A 692 60.34 12.48 -16.15
N THR A 693 61.67 12.25 -16.17
CA THR A 693 62.53 12.62 -17.33
C THR A 693 62.49 11.63 -18.49
N ALA A 694 61.96 10.41 -18.28
CA ALA A 694 61.83 9.41 -19.33
C ALA A 694 60.48 9.51 -20.05
N LEU A 695 60.46 9.25 -21.35
CA LEU A 695 59.27 9.35 -22.21
C LEU A 695 58.92 7.98 -22.81
N PRO A 696 57.64 7.72 -23.14
CA PRO A 696 56.49 8.60 -22.97
C PRO A 696 55.98 8.71 -21.52
N ARG A 697 55.11 9.69 -21.22
CA ARG A 697 54.37 9.79 -19.94
C ARG A 697 52.90 10.06 -20.20
N LEU A 698 52.02 9.20 -19.69
CA LEU A 698 50.58 9.31 -19.85
C LEU A 698 49.92 9.76 -18.55
N PHE A 699 49.01 10.71 -18.67
CA PHE A 699 48.15 11.20 -17.62
C PHE A 699 46.69 11.11 -18.07
N ILE A 700 45.80 10.73 -17.16
CA ILE A 700 44.36 10.66 -17.42
C ILE A 700 43.67 11.42 -16.29
N LYS A 701 42.95 12.50 -16.62
CA LYS A 701 42.17 13.32 -15.67
C LYS A 701 42.96 13.68 -14.39
N GLY A 702 44.16 14.24 -14.58
CA GLY A 702 45.03 14.66 -13.49
C GLY A 702 45.74 13.54 -12.71
N ARG A 703 45.63 12.27 -13.15
CA ARG A 703 46.30 11.11 -12.53
C ARG A 703 47.45 10.60 -13.40
N TYR A 704 48.59 10.29 -12.78
CA TYR A 704 49.76 9.75 -13.46
C TYR A 704 49.66 8.24 -13.65
N ILE A 705 49.60 7.79 -14.91
CA ILE A 705 49.43 6.37 -15.23
C ILE A 705 50.77 5.64 -15.34
N GLY A 706 51.79 6.31 -15.92
CA GLY A 706 53.11 5.71 -16.11
C GLY A 706 53.75 5.99 -17.46
N GLY A 707 54.82 5.25 -17.73
CA GLY A 707 55.49 5.17 -19.03
C GLY A 707 54.94 4.04 -19.91
N ALA A 708 55.63 3.76 -21.02
CA ALA A 708 55.17 2.74 -21.96
C ALA A 708 55.01 1.35 -21.31
N ASP A 709 56.00 0.90 -20.52
CA ASP A 709 55.96 -0.44 -19.91
C ASP A 709 54.77 -0.58 -18.93
N ASP A 710 54.50 0.45 -18.12
CA ASP A 710 53.36 0.48 -17.20
C ASP A 710 52.02 0.41 -17.94
N ILE A 711 51.89 1.20 -19.02
CA ILE A 711 50.68 1.25 -19.86
C ILE A 711 50.42 -0.11 -20.50
N PHE A 712 51.45 -0.75 -21.05
CA PHE A 712 51.29 -2.05 -21.70
C PHE A 712 51.03 -3.17 -20.69
N LEU A 713 51.64 -3.13 -19.51
CA LEU A 713 51.33 -4.07 -18.43
C LEU A 713 49.86 -3.95 -17.99
N LEU A 714 49.36 -2.73 -17.81
CA LEU A 714 47.94 -2.49 -17.51
C LEU A 714 47.03 -2.98 -18.64
N HIS A 715 47.46 -2.85 -19.89
CA HIS A 715 46.69 -3.29 -21.04
C HIS A 715 46.62 -4.82 -21.14
N GLU A 716 47.74 -5.52 -20.95
CA GLU A 716 47.81 -6.99 -20.92
C GLU A 716 47.00 -7.58 -19.76
N GLN A 717 46.94 -6.89 -18.62
CA GLN A 717 46.09 -7.27 -17.48
C GLN A 717 44.60 -6.93 -17.67
N GLY A 718 44.20 -6.33 -18.81
CA GLY A 718 42.83 -5.87 -19.05
C GLY A 718 42.39 -4.70 -18.17
N LYS A 719 43.32 -4.03 -17.47
CA LYS A 719 43.06 -2.92 -16.54
C LYS A 719 43.10 -1.56 -17.21
N PHE A 720 43.78 -1.43 -18.36
CA PHE A 720 43.93 -0.15 -19.06
C PHE A 720 42.64 0.32 -19.74
N GLN A 721 41.91 -0.57 -20.42
CA GLN A 721 40.72 -0.20 -21.19
C GLN A 721 39.60 0.42 -20.33
N PRO A 722 39.31 -0.07 -19.10
CA PRO A 722 38.41 0.60 -18.17
C PRO A 722 38.80 2.05 -17.82
N LEU A 723 40.09 2.37 -17.73
CA LEU A 723 40.57 3.72 -17.36
C LEU A 723 40.29 4.77 -18.45
N VAL A 724 40.11 4.33 -19.70
CA VAL A 724 39.91 5.21 -20.86
C VAL A 724 38.53 5.05 -21.50
N ARG A 725 37.66 4.18 -20.96
CA ARG A 725 36.36 3.80 -21.55
C ARG A 725 35.38 4.97 -21.63
N ASP A 726 35.38 5.84 -20.63
CA ASP A 726 34.47 6.98 -20.55
C ASP A 726 35.03 8.23 -21.27
N ILE A 727 36.22 8.10 -21.88
CA ILE A 727 36.91 9.15 -22.65
C ILE A 727 36.74 8.88 -24.17
N LEU A 728 35.84 7.95 -24.51
CA LEU A 728 35.45 7.66 -25.87
C LEU A 728 34.33 8.61 -26.27
N ASN A 729 34.55 9.53 -27.22
CA ASN A 729 33.45 9.89 -28.10
C ASN A 729 33.84 10.55 -29.43
N ILE A 730 33.05 10.14 -30.43
CA ILE A 730 32.65 10.75 -31.71
C ILE A 730 33.75 11.46 -32.52
N SER A 731 34.07 10.84 -33.66
CA SER A 731 34.93 11.38 -34.68
C SER A 731 34.39 12.68 -35.28
N GLU A 732 35.03 13.80 -34.97
CA GLU A 732 35.32 14.76 -36.05
C GLU A 732 36.65 14.33 -36.69
N GLY A 733 36.65 14.21 -38.02
CA GLY A 733 37.81 13.76 -38.80
C GLY A 733 39.08 14.61 -38.57
N PRO A 734 40.22 14.24 -39.19
CA PRO A 734 41.48 14.96 -39.02
C PRO A 734 41.29 16.47 -39.28
N CYS A 735 41.83 17.31 -38.39
CA CYS A 735 41.70 18.77 -38.47
C CYS A 735 41.98 19.28 -39.88
N LYS A 736 41.03 19.99 -40.48
CA LYS A 736 41.10 20.47 -41.88
C LYS A 736 42.33 21.34 -42.21
N ARG A 737 43.04 21.87 -41.20
CA ARG A 737 44.19 22.77 -41.38
C ARG A 737 45.56 22.10 -41.17
N CYS A 738 45.66 21.15 -40.25
CA CYS A 738 46.93 20.45 -40.00
C CYS A 738 46.89 18.97 -40.37
N SER A 739 45.75 18.46 -40.85
CA SER A 739 45.54 17.05 -41.19
C SER A 739 45.89 16.10 -40.03
N GLY A 740 45.72 16.57 -38.78
CA GLY A 740 46.07 15.83 -37.57
C GLY A 740 47.50 16.03 -37.05
N ALA A 741 48.37 16.76 -37.75
CA ALA A 741 49.76 17.03 -37.30
C ALA A 741 49.86 18.03 -36.12
N ARG A 742 48.75 18.71 -35.79
CA ARG A 742 48.59 19.72 -34.73
C ARG A 742 49.58 20.90 -34.75
N SER A 743 50.43 20.97 -35.75
CA SER A 743 51.37 22.04 -36.03
C SER A 743 51.30 22.40 -37.51
N VAL A 744 51.59 23.67 -37.84
CA VAL A 744 51.61 24.18 -39.21
C VAL A 744 52.85 25.01 -39.44
N VAL A 745 53.27 25.12 -40.70
CA VAL A 745 54.44 25.92 -41.09
C VAL A 745 54.21 27.39 -40.73
N CYS A 746 55.20 27.99 -40.06
CA CYS A 746 55.20 29.40 -39.72
C CYS A 746 55.19 30.24 -40.99
N ARG A 747 54.12 31.01 -41.21
CA ARG A 747 53.99 31.89 -42.38
C ARG A 747 54.95 33.08 -42.33
N LYS A 748 55.37 33.52 -41.13
CA LYS A 748 56.28 34.67 -40.98
C LYS A 748 57.68 34.38 -41.47
N CYS A 749 58.19 33.16 -41.26
CA CYS A 749 59.51 32.74 -41.74
C CYS A 749 59.48 31.65 -42.83
N ASN A 750 58.29 31.30 -43.33
CA ASN A 750 58.07 30.18 -44.26
C ASN A 750 58.73 28.86 -43.82
N GLY A 751 58.72 28.57 -42.51
CA GLY A 751 59.32 27.35 -41.98
C GLY A 751 60.84 27.36 -41.79
N SER A 752 61.52 28.46 -42.11
CA SER A 752 62.99 28.52 -42.02
C SER A 752 63.53 28.81 -40.62
N ASN A 753 62.67 29.18 -39.65
CA ASN A 753 63.04 29.76 -38.36
C ASN A 753 63.89 31.06 -38.44
N ILE A 754 64.14 31.60 -39.64
CA ILE A 754 65.02 32.75 -39.86
C ILE A 754 64.26 33.85 -40.61
N LEU A 755 64.35 35.08 -40.11
CA LEU A 755 63.91 36.28 -40.80
C LEU A 755 65.13 37.00 -41.36
N LYS A 756 65.07 37.38 -42.64
CA LYS A 756 66.09 38.23 -43.27
C LYS A 756 65.67 39.68 -43.10
N SER A 757 66.52 40.51 -42.50
CA SER A 757 66.32 41.96 -42.47
C SER A 757 66.64 42.57 -43.83
N VAL A 758 66.11 43.77 -44.08
CA VAL A 758 66.30 44.53 -45.33
C VAL A 758 67.79 44.89 -45.55
N GLU A 759 68.58 44.93 -44.48
CA GLU A 759 70.03 45.20 -44.48
C GLU A 759 70.90 43.91 -44.51
N GLY A 760 70.32 42.74 -44.72
CA GLY A 760 71.07 41.47 -44.85
C GLY A 760 71.36 40.71 -43.54
N GLY A 761 70.88 41.21 -42.41
CA GLY A 761 70.97 40.53 -41.11
C GLY A 761 70.01 39.34 -41.00
N ARG A 762 70.43 38.25 -40.34
CA ARG A 762 69.57 37.08 -40.05
C ARG A 762 69.19 37.08 -38.58
N THR A 763 67.90 37.17 -38.26
CA THR A 763 67.39 37.05 -36.90
C THR A 763 66.47 35.84 -36.78
N ARG A 764 66.38 35.23 -35.58
CA ARG A 764 65.47 34.09 -35.37
C ARG A 764 64.03 34.58 -35.36
N CYS A 765 63.16 33.82 -36.00
CA CYS A 765 61.73 34.07 -35.97
C CYS A 765 61.19 33.82 -34.56
N THR A 766 60.63 34.86 -33.95
CA THR A 766 60.07 34.82 -32.59
C THR A 766 58.71 34.13 -32.51
N GLU A 767 58.04 33.89 -33.64
CA GLU A 767 56.68 33.35 -33.70
C GLU A 767 56.63 31.83 -33.88
N CYS A 768 57.77 31.15 -34.04
CA CYS A 768 57.79 29.72 -34.29
C CYS A 768 58.89 29.00 -33.52
N ASN A 769 58.73 27.68 -33.39
CA ASN A 769 59.77 26.87 -32.77
C ASN A 769 61.00 26.75 -33.68
N LYS A 770 62.05 26.09 -33.16
CA LYS A 770 63.35 25.90 -33.83
C LYS A 770 63.25 25.20 -35.21
N ASN A 771 62.13 24.54 -35.49
CA ASN A 771 61.85 23.84 -36.75
C ASN A 771 60.97 24.68 -37.71
N GLY A 772 60.71 25.95 -37.39
CA GLY A 772 59.87 26.81 -38.22
C GLY A 772 58.38 26.49 -38.14
N LEU A 773 57.92 25.78 -37.11
CA LEU A 773 56.53 25.34 -36.95
C LEU A 773 55.83 26.12 -35.84
N ILE A 774 54.54 26.41 -36.03
CA ILE A 774 53.64 27.01 -35.04
C ILE A 774 52.56 26.01 -34.66
N LYS A 775 51.97 26.17 -33.46
CA LYS A 775 50.80 25.38 -33.06
C LYS A 775 49.66 25.64 -34.04
N CYS A 776 48.94 24.59 -34.44
CA CYS A 776 47.78 24.76 -35.32
C CYS A 776 46.69 25.55 -34.57
N PRO A 777 46.29 26.74 -35.04
CA PRO A 777 45.32 27.59 -34.34
C PRO A 777 43.88 27.06 -34.40
N ILE A 778 43.65 25.90 -35.04
CA ILE A 778 42.37 25.19 -34.98
C ILE A 778 42.42 24.07 -33.92
N CYS A 779 43.61 23.58 -33.58
CA CYS A 779 43.79 22.49 -32.62
C CYS A 779 44.22 22.98 -31.22
N PHE A 780 44.63 24.25 -31.11
CA PHE A 780 45.25 24.85 -29.93
C PHE A 780 44.80 26.29 -29.74
#